data_AF-A0A833VIB1-F1
#
_entry.id   AF-A0A833VIB1-F1
#
_cell.length_a   1.000
_cell.length_b   1.000
_cell.length_c   1.000
_cell.angle_alpha   90.00
_cell.angle_beta   90.00
_cell.angle_gamma   90.00
#
_symmetry.space_group_name_H-M   'P 1'
#
loop_
_entity.id
_entity.type
_entity.pdbx_description
1 polymer ?
#
loop_
_entity_poly.entity_id
_entity_poly.type
_entity_poly.pdbx_seq_one_letter_code
_entity_poly.pdbx_strand_id
1 'polypeptide(L)'
;MVQPKPPPFSATSPFSPTSNHGHVSLPDPVEHLIARICTEKSVLPPDDLARQKLHRLGESVSLNILGDIASSSRVHNFSAFIMHMAKNFEIAMAHNSEGLSPHDGDDSDTSSVDWEMVEQESILSDQRVPSPQMKALGNFEFRKAFLILSYLGRAKLEETVSMELLGDLTCMSMEAFEIRIWNEFGIKNIKPSDRRQILDWDMGKTHVYHCHVDLQGEVTFKGPFLESTKTHLQRVLGDENILQVKFEDFSQQKKAHFDFDNYYCAVYQRVAEQGIELGLRQYQFLMYKDGGKEEKKKSGTKSSVKCYFVCTSSGWDRDRNNYFHYGKTINQIRLSFMHIHTVPSLAKYISRLSLILSKTLKLDIDLSDLELKVETIPDIHCKVKPDGSTELKGIHTDGTGFISEDLALQCPIYVSNGNIQLPKKTIQIRPSMIKVKTDPSKLGTVQPFNSLEVVSTSTCPKKVHLSRYLISLLHFGGVPAEFFLGLLSTALAEAKCCRYDRGAALKAALNNEGLDNDRLTARMILSGIPLDEPFLQYRLGLMMGEERKGLQAGKIPISDSYYLMGTTDPTEELRANQVCIILDKGQVSGDVLVYKHPGLHPGDIHLLQATFVKGLEKFVGDSKYAIFFPAVGARSLADEMANSDFDGDIYWVSRHPELLKNFKPSPPWLALEEDSSKKGAENISLANMNSHELEKLLFRSFLNNRFKPR
;
A
#
# COMPACT_ATOMS: atom_id res chain seq x y z
N MET A 1 -71.97 -7.69 0.73
CA MET A 1 -72.71 -8.32 1.84
C MET A 1 -71.88 -8.13 3.11
N VAL A 2 -72.46 -7.36 4.03
CA VAL A 2 -71.91 -6.95 5.34
C VAL A 2 -72.11 -8.09 6.33
N GLN A 3 -71.20 -8.27 7.29
CA GLN A 3 -71.51 -8.77 8.65
C GLN A 3 -70.51 -8.23 9.70
N PRO A 4 -70.91 -8.11 10.98
CA PRO A 4 -70.34 -7.18 11.97
C PRO A 4 -69.54 -7.85 13.13
N LYS A 5 -68.89 -7.02 13.95
CA LYS A 5 -68.13 -7.33 15.19
C LYS A 5 -69.03 -7.82 16.35
N PRO A 6 -68.47 -8.55 17.34
CA PRO A 6 -68.32 -7.99 18.70
C PRO A 6 -67.04 -8.43 19.49
N PRO A 7 -66.77 -7.89 20.71
CA PRO A 7 -65.51 -8.00 21.49
C PRO A 7 -65.66 -8.86 22.80
N PRO A 8 -64.90 -8.69 23.92
CA PRO A 8 -63.71 -9.45 24.33
C PRO A 8 -63.75 -10.14 25.74
N PHE A 9 -62.63 -10.82 26.11
CA PHE A 9 -62.15 -11.29 27.45
C PHE A 9 -62.86 -12.43 28.22
N SER A 10 -62.11 -13.49 28.59
CA SER A 10 -61.71 -13.79 29.99
C SER A 10 -61.12 -15.22 30.15
N ALA A 11 -60.29 -15.37 31.19
CA ALA A 11 -59.39 -16.49 31.46
C ALA A 11 -60.07 -17.70 32.13
N THR A 12 -59.53 -18.90 31.88
CA THR A 12 -59.54 -20.04 32.82
C THR A 12 -58.25 -20.85 32.67
N SER A 13 -57.56 -21.07 33.78
CA SER A 13 -56.54 -22.12 34.02
C SER A 13 -57.22 -23.27 34.80
N PRO A 14 -56.55 -24.36 35.24
CA PRO A 14 -55.28 -24.97 34.84
C PRO A 14 -55.40 -26.48 34.55
N PHE A 15 -54.43 -27.05 33.82
CA PHE A 15 -54.05 -28.46 33.96
C PHE A 15 -52.60 -28.49 34.47
N SER A 16 -52.40 -29.09 35.64
CA SER A 16 -51.08 -29.53 36.13
C SER A 16 -51.01 -31.06 35.91
N PRO A 17 -49.84 -31.59 35.55
CA PRO A 17 -49.19 -32.47 36.51
C PRO A 17 -47.65 -32.34 36.54
N THR A 18 -47.16 -32.00 37.73
CA THR A 18 -45.99 -32.57 38.43
C THR A 18 -44.75 -33.02 37.64
N SER A 19 -43.63 -32.33 37.85
CA SER A 19 -42.34 -32.97 38.17
C SER A 19 -41.45 -32.00 38.97
N ASN A 20 -41.05 -32.44 40.17
CA ASN A 20 -40.06 -31.83 41.06
C ASN A 20 -38.81 -31.30 40.32
N HIS A 21 -38.52 -30.01 40.44
CA HIS A 21 -37.15 -29.48 40.34
C HIS A 21 -36.93 -28.42 41.43
N GLY A 22 -35.89 -28.61 42.23
CA GLY A 22 -35.61 -27.81 43.43
C GLY A 22 -35.29 -26.36 43.09
N HIS A 23 -35.92 -25.43 43.82
CA HIS A 23 -35.63 -24.01 43.76
C HIS A 23 -34.20 -23.75 44.24
N VAL A 24 -33.32 -23.32 43.34
CA VAL A 24 -31.92 -22.99 43.71
C VAL A 24 -31.88 -21.59 44.30
N SER A 25 -31.45 -21.50 45.56
CA SER A 25 -31.20 -20.22 46.24
C SER A 25 -29.90 -19.62 45.70
N LEU A 26 -29.96 -18.39 45.17
CA LEU A 26 -28.76 -17.62 44.83
C LEU A 26 -28.38 -16.72 46.01
N PRO A 27 -27.12 -16.24 46.08
CA PRO A 27 -26.73 -15.25 47.09
C PRO A 27 -27.56 -13.97 47.00
N ASP A 28 -27.84 -13.34 48.15
CA ASP A 28 -28.70 -12.15 48.23
C ASP A 28 -28.30 -11.02 47.26
N PRO A 29 -27.01 -10.71 47.02
CA PRO A 29 -26.64 -9.68 46.05
C PRO A 29 -27.05 -10.01 44.61
N VAL A 30 -26.99 -11.29 44.24
CA VAL A 30 -27.40 -11.78 42.91
C VAL A 30 -28.91 -11.71 42.77
N GLU A 31 -29.66 -12.10 43.81
CA GLU A 31 -31.13 -11.99 43.82
C GLU A 31 -31.61 -10.55 43.71
N HIS A 32 -30.98 -9.61 44.44
CA HIS A 32 -31.31 -8.19 44.36
C HIS A 32 -31.05 -7.62 42.95
N LEU A 33 -29.95 -7.99 42.32
CA LEU A 33 -29.62 -7.50 40.98
C LEU A 33 -30.57 -8.09 39.92
N ILE A 34 -30.95 -9.36 40.04
CA ILE A 34 -31.99 -9.98 39.20
C ILE A 34 -33.31 -9.22 39.34
N ALA A 35 -33.77 -8.97 40.58
CA ALA A 35 -35.02 -8.25 40.83
C ALA A 35 -34.99 -6.83 40.25
N ARG A 36 -33.86 -6.13 40.37
CA ARG A 36 -33.66 -4.81 39.78
C ARG A 36 -33.77 -4.84 38.26
N ILE A 37 -33.10 -5.78 37.60
CA ILE A 37 -33.13 -5.92 36.13
C ILE A 37 -34.55 -6.27 35.64
N CYS A 38 -35.23 -7.20 36.31
CA CYS A 38 -36.62 -7.54 35.98
C CYS A 38 -37.54 -6.32 36.04
N THR A 39 -37.35 -5.47 37.05
CA THR A 39 -38.13 -4.24 37.25
C THR A 39 -37.78 -3.17 36.21
N GLU A 40 -36.50 -2.83 36.06
CA GLU A 40 -36.04 -1.76 35.17
C GLU A 40 -36.27 -2.08 33.68
N LYS A 41 -36.15 -3.36 33.31
CA LYS A 41 -36.27 -3.80 31.90
C LYS A 41 -37.64 -4.41 31.59
N SER A 42 -38.55 -4.53 32.57
CA SER A 42 -39.87 -5.16 32.41
C SER A 42 -39.79 -6.57 31.81
N VAL A 43 -38.89 -7.41 32.33
CA VAL A 43 -38.68 -8.80 31.88
C VAL A 43 -39.04 -9.80 32.98
N LEU A 44 -39.44 -11.00 32.58
CA LEU A 44 -39.71 -12.09 33.53
C LEU A 44 -38.43 -12.52 34.25
N PRO A 45 -38.53 -12.96 35.52
CA PRO A 45 -37.40 -13.57 36.24
C PRO A 45 -36.79 -14.73 35.45
N PRO A 46 -35.47 -14.97 35.59
CA PRO A 46 -34.82 -16.08 34.94
C PRO A 46 -35.41 -17.41 35.43
N ASP A 47 -35.54 -18.36 34.51
CA ASP A 47 -35.99 -19.72 34.80
C ASP A 47 -34.95 -20.50 35.64
N ASP A 48 -35.37 -21.64 36.17
CA ASP A 48 -34.55 -22.48 37.06
C ASP A 48 -33.23 -22.92 36.40
N LEU A 49 -33.20 -23.08 35.07
CA LEU A 49 -31.99 -23.48 34.35
C LEU A 49 -30.97 -22.35 34.33
N ALA A 50 -31.41 -21.11 34.04
CA ALA A 50 -30.56 -19.93 34.11
C ALA A 50 -30.10 -19.64 35.54
N ARG A 51 -30.97 -19.83 36.54
CA ARG A 51 -30.63 -19.68 37.96
C ARG A 51 -29.60 -20.73 38.41
N GLN A 52 -29.78 -21.99 38.03
CA GLN A 52 -28.78 -23.04 38.28
C GLN A 52 -27.43 -22.71 37.64
N LYS A 53 -27.43 -22.11 36.45
CA LYS A 53 -26.20 -21.72 35.76
C LYS A 53 -25.45 -20.62 36.51
N LEU A 54 -26.15 -19.59 36.98
CA LEU A 54 -25.56 -18.54 37.83
C LEU A 54 -25.01 -19.13 39.13
N HIS A 55 -25.77 -20.00 39.79
CA HIS A 55 -25.32 -20.66 41.02
C HIS A 55 -24.00 -21.42 40.82
N ARG A 56 -23.85 -22.15 39.71
CA ARG A 56 -22.60 -22.89 39.38
C ARG A 56 -21.42 -21.98 39.08
N LEU A 57 -21.64 -20.78 38.56
CA LEU A 57 -20.57 -19.83 38.22
C LEU A 57 -20.04 -19.07 39.44
N GLY A 58 -20.74 -19.12 40.57
CA GLY A 58 -20.39 -18.38 41.78
C GLY A 58 -20.85 -16.93 41.74
N GLU A 59 -20.83 -16.29 42.92
CA GLU A 59 -21.44 -14.97 43.15
C GLU A 59 -20.80 -13.86 42.31
N SER A 60 -19.47 -13.76 42.31
CA SER A 60 -18.73 -12.68 41.63
C SER A 60 -18.95 -12.68 40.12
N VAL A 61 -18.85 -13.84 39.49
CA VAL A 61 -19.07 -14.02 38.04
C VAL A 61 -20.54 -13.75 37.68
N SER A 62 -21.46 -14.22 38.52
CA SER A 62 -22.89 -13.99 38.33
C SER A 62 -23.23 -12.50 38.38
N LEU A 63 -22.67 -11.76 39.34
CA LEU A 63 -22.87 -10.31 39.46
C LEU A 63 -22.30 -9.55 38.25
N ASN A 64 -21.16 -9.99 37.71
CA ASN A 64 -20.57 -9.38 36.51
C ASN A 64 -21.46 -9.57 35.28
N ILE A 65 -21.88 -10.82 35.02
CA ILE A 65 -22.81 -11.14 33.92
C ILE A 65 -24.10 -10.34 34.03
N LEU A 66 -24.70 -10.26 35.22
CA LEU A 66 -25.92 -9.51 35.45
C LEU A 66 -25.70 -8.00 35.33
N GLY A 67 -24.54 -7.49 35.73
CA GLY A 67 -24.14 -6.08 35.56
C GLY A 67 -24.08 -5.67 34.08
N ASP A 68 -23.48 -6.51 33.23
CA ASP A 68 -23.44 -6.30 31.79
C ASP A 68 -24.85 -6.32 31.17
N ILE A 69 -25.69 -7.26 31.61
CA ILE A 69 -27.08 -7.35 31.15
C ILE A 69 -27.88 -6.11 31.59
N ALA A 70 -27.67 -5.60 32.81
CA ALA A 70 -28.30 -4.38 33.30
C ALA A 70 -27.95 -3.15 32.44
N SER A 71 -26.69 -3.04 32.00
CA SER A 71 -26.20 -1.97 31.13
C SER A 71 -26.66 -2.08 29.67
N SER A 72 -27.26 -3.22 29.26
CA SER A 72 -27.72 -3.43 27.89
C SER A 72 -29.01 -2.66 27.56
N SER A 73 -29.13 -2.17 26.32
CA SER A 73 -30.22 -1.29 25.89
C SER A 73 -31.57 -2.00 25.68
N ARG A 74 -31.57 -3.31 25.38
CA ARG A 74 -32.78 -4.15 25.27
C ARG A 74 -32.52 -5.60 25.67
N VAL A 75 -33.33 -6.12 26.59
CA VAL A 75 -33.35 -7.54 26.98
C VAL A 75 -34.74 -8.08 26.65
N HIS A 76 -34.84 -9.00 25.68
CA HIS A 76 -36.13 -9.58 25.28
C HIS A 76 -36.41 -10.94 25.94
N ASN A 77 -35.36 -11.68 26.30
CA ASN A 77 -35.45 -12.95 27.02
C ASN A 77 -34.28 -13.02 28.00
N PHE A 78 -34.59 -12.85 29.30
CA PHE A 78 -33.58 -12.71 30.34
C PHE A 78 -32.81 -14.02 30.57
N SER A 79 -33.51 -15.16 30.66
CA SER A 79 -32.88 -16.49 30.79
C SER A 79 -31.91 -16.79 29.65
N ALA A 80 -32.33 -16.56 28.41
CA ALA A 80 -31.49 -16.85 27.24
C ALA A 80 -30.22 -15.97 27.22
N PHE A 81 -30.34 -14.72 27.66
CA PHE A 81 -29.21 -13.81 27.70
C PHE A 81 -28.21 -14.21 28.80
N ILE A 82 -28.70 -14.59 29.99
CA ILE A 82 -27.86 -15.16 31.05
C ILE A 82 -27.12 -16.40 30.53
N MET A 83 -27.82 -17.33 29.88
CA MET A 83 -27.22 -18.56 29.35
C MET A 83 -26.17 -18.28 28.27
N HIS A 84 -26.38 -17.28 27.42
CA HIS A 84 -25.41 -16.86 26.40
C HIS A 84 -24.14 -16.27 27.03
N MET A 85 -24.29 -15.34 27.96
CA MET A 85 -23.17 -14.69 28.64
C MET A 85 -22.37 -15.69 29.49
N ALA A 86 -23.07 -16.58 30.21
CA ALA A 86 -22.47 -17.68 30.96
C ALA A 86 -21.65 -18.63 30.08
N LYS A 87 -22.17 -18.99 28.90
CA LYS A 87 -21.45 -19.86 27.96
C LYS A 87 -20.19 -19.19 27.41
N ASN A 88 -20.25 -17.91 27.10
CA ASN A 88 -19.09 -17.15 26.63
C ASN A 88 -18.02 -17.04 27.72
N PHE A 89 -18.43 -16.87 28.98
CA PHE A 89 -17.51 -16.84 30.12
C PHE A 89 -16.83 -18.20 30.35
N GLU A 90 -17.57 -19.31 30.29
CA GLU A 90 -16.99 -20.65 30.42
C GLU A 90 -16.02 -21.00 29.29
N ILE A 91 -16.31 -20.56 28.06
CA ILE A 91 -15.37 -20.69 26.92
C ILE A 91 -14.09 -19.90 27.21
N ALA A 92 -14.21 -18.67 27.74
CA ALA A 92 -13.05 -17.86 28.12
C ALA A 92 -12.23 -18.49 29.25
N MET A 93 -12.88 -19.12 30.24
CA MET A 93 -12.18 -19.83 31.32
C MET A 93 -11.51 -21.13 30.86
N ALA A 94 -12.13 -21.89 29.94
CA ALA A 94 -11.54 -23.09 29.37
C ALA A 94 -10.25 -22.77 28.59
N HIS A 95 -10.21 -21.64 27.87
CA HIS A 95 -9.00 -21.18 27.18
C HIS A 95 -7.90 -20.68 28.12
N ASN A 96 -8.23 -20.27 29.35
CA ASN A 96 -7.26 -19.79 30.35
C ASN A 96 -6.77 -20.90 31.30
N SER A 97 -7.41 -22.06 31.35
CA SER A 97 -7.08 -23.16 32.28
C SER A 97 -6.23 -24.29 31.67
N GLU A 98 -5.90 -24.23 30.37
CA GLU A 98 -4.90 -25.12 29.73
C GLU A 98 -3.45 -24.73 30.05
N GLY A 99 -3.22 -23.69 30.86
CA GLY A 99 -1.92 -23.39 31.44
C GLY A 99 -2.06 -23.24 32.95
N LEU A 100 -1.76 -24.30 33.71
CA LEU A 100 -1.17 -24.32 35.06
C LEU A 100 -1.44 -25.68 35.75
N SER A 101 -0.36 -26.34 36.18
CA SER A 101 -0.37 -27.39 37.23
C SER A 101 0.60 -26.97 38.34
N PRO A 102 0.40 -27.39 39.60
CA PRO A 102 0.67 -26.56 40.78
C PRO A 102 1.96 -26.91 41.51
N HIS A 103 2.55 -25.94 42.23
CA HIS A 103 3.03 -26.13 43.62
C HIS A 103 3.40 -24.79 44.29
N ASP A 104 2.69 -24.53 45.39
CA ASP A 104 3.09 -24.01 46.70
C ASP A 104 4.22 -22.98 46.88
N GLY A 105 3.88 -21.89 47.57
CA GLY A 105 4.40 -21.68 48.93
C GLY A 105 5.50 -20.64 49.16
N ASP A 106 5.03 -19.43 49.51
CA ASP A 106 5.48 -18.59 50.64
C ASP A 106 6.66 -17.58 50.51
N ASP A 107 6.25 -16.35 50.87
CA ASP A 107 6.87 -15.22 51.58
C ASP A 107 8.22 -14.54 51.23
N SER A 108 8.04 -13.24 50.96
CA SER A 108 8.72 -12.08 51.57
C SER A 108 10.09 -11.55 51.07
N ASP A 109 10.07 -10.22 50.95
CA ASP A 109 11.10 -9.22 51.21
C ASP A 109 12.13 -8.75 50.18
N THR A 110 12.24 -7.42 50.23
CA THR A 110 13.00 -6.46 49.45
C THR A 110 14.51 -6.51 49.71
N SER A 111 15.32 -6.33 48.67
CA SER A 111 16.34 -5.26 48.58
C SER A 111 17.22 -5.42 47.34
N SER A 112 17.68 -4.27 46.83
CA SER A 112 18.62 -4.07 45.73
C SER A 112 19.97 -4.76 45.95
N VAL A 113 20.69 -5.11 44.87
CA VAL A 113 22.06 -4.64 44.57
C VAL A 113 22.63 -5.35 43.31
N ASP A 114 23.22 -4.49 42.47
CA ASP A 114 24.30 -4.63 41.48
C ASP A 114 24.31 -5.69 40.35
N TRP A 115 24.48 -5.13 39.16
CA TRP A 115 24.74 -5.79 37.88
C TRP A 115 26.25 -5.96 37.69
N GLU A 116 26.73 -7.21 37.70
CA GLU A 116 28.00 -7.58 37.07
C GLU A 116 27.84 -8.84 36.21
N MET A 117 28.54 -8.81 35.09
CA MET A 117 28.45 -9.68 33.92
C MET A 117 28.75 -11.16 34.23
N VAL A 118 27.86 -12.05 33.77
CA VAL A 118 28.17 -13.47 33.51
C VAL A 118 27.58 -13.85 32.15
N GLU A 119 28.44 -14.28 31.23
CA GLU A 119 28.07 -15.01 30.01
C GLU A 119 27.50 -16.38 30.38
N GLN A 120 26.29 -16.72 29.91
CA GLN A 120 25.90 -18.01 29.31
C GLN A 120 24.37 -18.26 29.38
N GLU A 121 23.88 -18.83 28.27
CA GLU A 121 22.78 -19.80 28.17
C GLU A 121 21.31 -19.34 28.30
N SER A 122 20.68 -19.36 27.11
CA SER A 122 19.28 -19.74 26.84
C SER A 122 18.19 -19.17 27.74
N ILE A 123 17.58 -18.08 27.26
CA ILE A 123 16.20 -17.74 27.62
C ILE A 123 15.31 -18.84 27.01
N LEU A 124 14.81 -19.73 27.86
CA LEU A 124 13.79 -20.73 27.57
C LEU A 124 12.50 -20.03 27.12
N SER A 125 12.37 -19.82 25.81
CA SER A 125 11.06 -19.80 25.16
C SER A 125 10.46 -21.19 25.27
N ASP A 126 9.16 -21.28 25.54
CA ASP A 126 8.36 -22.50 25.44
C ASP A 126 8.53 -23.13 24.03
N GLN A 127 9.55 -23.97 23.85
CA GLN A 127 9.88 -24.56 22.55
C GLN A 127 8.89 -25.70 22.29
N ARG A 128 7.78 -25.38 21.62
CA ARG A 128 7.05 -26.39 20.84
C ARG A 128 8.06 -27.10 19.93
N VAL A 129 8.34 -28.36 20.22
CA VAL A 129 9.22 -29.19 19.40
C VAL A 129 8.63 -29.25 17.98
N PRO A 130 9.35 -28.78 16.94
CA PRO A 130 8.81 -28.76 15.59
C PRO A 130 8.43 -30.15 15.10
N SER A 131 7.25 -30.28 14.48
CA SER A 131 6.81 -31.54 13.88
C SER A 131 7.75 -32.00 12.76
N PRO A 132 7.85 -33.32 12.48
CA PRO A 132 8.63 -33.82 11.34
C PRO A 132 8.24 -33.16 10.02
N GLN A 133 6.95 -32.91 9.81
CA GLN A 133 6.41 -32.23 8.64
C GLN A 133 6.91 -30.79 8.54
N MET A 134 6.86 -30.03 9.64
CA MET A 134 7.37 -28.65 9.67
C MET A 134 8.87 -28.59 9.36
N LYS A 135 9.66 -29.54 9.87
CA LYS A 135 11.09 -29.66 9.54
C LYS A 135 11.29 -30.00 8.07
N ALA A 136 10.52 -30.94 7.53
CA ALA A 136 10.61 -31.38 6.14
C ALA A 136 10.31 -30.27 5.13
N LEU A 137 9.43 -29.31 5.46
CA LEU A 137 9.19 -28.15 4.60
C LEU A 137 10.46 -27.34 4.31
N GLY A 138 11.44 -27.32 5.23
CA GLY A 138 12.73 -26.64 5.06
C GLY A 138 13.63 -27.26 3.99
N ASN A 139 13.35 -28.49 3.54
CA ASN A 139 14.09 -29.15 2.47
C ASN A 139 13.64 -28.70 1.07
N PHE A 140 12.48 -28.04 0.97
CA PHE A 140 11.95 -27.54 -0.30
C PHE A 140 12.50 -26.15 -0.63
N GLU A 141 12.41 -25.77 -1.92
CA GLU A 141 12.43 -24.35 -2.28
C GLU A 141 11.29 -23.61 -1.58
N PHE A 142 11.53 -22.38 -1.11
CA PHE A 142 10.54 -21.65 -0.33
C PHE A 142 9.20 -21.50 -1.07
N ARG A 143 9.20 -21.28 -2.39
CA ARG A 143 7.98 -21.22 -3.20
C ARG A 143 7.14 -22.50 -3.14
N LYS A 144 7.78 -23.67 -3.05
CA LYS A 144 7.12 -24.97 -2.92
C LYS A 144 6.53 -25.15 -1.51
N ALA A 145 7.33 -24.87 -0.48
CA ALA A 145 6.88 -24.93 0.91
C ALA A 145 5.69 -23.98 1.15
N PHE A 146 5.79 -22.74 0.63
CA PHE A 146 4.72 -21.76 0.70
C PHE A 146 3.44 -22.23 -0.02
N LEU A 147 3.57 -22.84 -1.19
CA LEU A 147 2.42 -23.30 -1.97
C LEU A 147 1.70 -24.46 -1.27
N ILE A 148 2.42 -25.37 -0.59
CA ILE A 148 1.83 -26.38 0.30
C ILE A 148 0.98 -25.69 1.37
N LEU A 149 1.57 -24.75 2.12
CA LEU A 149 0.86 -24.02 3.19
C LEU A 149 -0.33 -23.22 2.65
N SER A 150 -0.21 -22.64 1.46
CA SER A 150 -1.31 -21.93 0.81
C SER A 150 -2.46 -22.86 0.45
N TYR A 151 -2.16 -24.05 -0.09
CA TYR A 151 -3.18 -25.01 -0.52
C TYR A 151 -3.80 -25.80 0.64
N LEU A 152 -3.12 -25.88 1.78
CA LEU A 152 -3.73 -26.38 3.02
C LEU A 152 -4.82 -25.46 3.55
N GLY A 153 -4.78 -24.16 3.24
CA GLY A 153 -5.77 -23.20 3.71
C GLY A 153 -5.77 -23.12 5.24
N ARG A 154 -6.82 -23.66 5.88
CA ARG A 154 -6.93 -23.76 7.35
C ARG A 154 -6.67 -25.17 7.90
N ALA A 155 -6.37 -26.13 7.03
CA ALA A 155 -6.08 -27.49 7.46
C ALA A 155 -4.70 -27.54 8.14
N LYS A 156 -4.59 -28.31 9.22
CA LYS A 156 -3.31 -28.51 9.92
C LYS A 156 -2.38 -29.36 9.08
N LEU A 157 -1.11 -28.97 9.03
CA LEU A 157 -0.07 -29.64 8.24
C LEU A 157 0.09 -31.10 8.68
N GLU A 158 0.14 -31.32 9.99
CA GLU A 158 0.37 -32.63 10.62
C GLU A 158 -0.77 -33.62 10.37
N GLU A 159 -1.99 -33.11 10.22
CA GLU A 159 -3.20 -33.92 10.00
C GLU A 159 -3.44 -34.21 8.51
N THR A 160 -2.89 -33.39 7.60
CA THR A 160 -3.22 -33.42 6.17
C THR A 160 -2.08 -33.96 5.31
N VAL A 161 -0.82 -33.74 5.70
CA VAL A 161 0.35 -34.04 4.88
C VAL A 161 1.20 -35.12 5.56
N SER A 162 1.36 -36.26 4.87
CA SER A 162 2.23 -37.34 5.34
C SER A 162 3.70 -37.08 4.97
N MET A 163 4.61 -37.67 5.74
CA MET A 163 6.05 -37.62 5.44
C MET A 163 6.39 -38.34 4.11
N GLU A 164 5.63 -39.37 3.75
CA GLU A 164 5.76 -40.07 2.47
C GLU A 164 5.43 -39.14 1.29
N LEU A 165 4.32 -38.41 1.37
CA LEU A 165 3.95 -37.43 0.34
C LEU A 165 5.02 -36.34 0.20
N LEU A 166 5.54 -35.83 1.32
CA LEU A 166 6.67 -34.88 1.29
C LEU A 166 7.89 -35.47 0.59
N GLY A 167 8.22 -36.74 0.84
CA GLY A 167 9.29 -37.46 0.14
C GLY A 167 9.09 -37.43 -1.38
N ASP A 168 7.91 -37.87 -1.84
CA ASP A 168 7.56 -37.93 -3.26
C ASP A 168 7.67 -36.58 -3.98
N LEU A 169 7.28 -35.50 -3.29
CA LEU A 169 7.26 -34.15 -3.86
C LEU A 169 8.65 -33.52 -4.08
N THR A 170 9.70 -34.05 -3.43
CA THR A 170 11.01 -33.40 -3.35
C THR A 170 11.63 -33.12 -4.73
N CYS A 171 11.56 -34.10 -5.63
CA CYS A 171 12.23 -34.05 -6.94
C CYS A 171 11.32 -33.62 -8.11
N MET A 172 10.06 -33.26 -7.84
CA MET A 172 9.12 -32.90 -8.90
C MET A 172 9.42 -31.50 -9.49
N SER A 173 9.13 -31.33 -10.79
CA SER A 173 9.08 -29.99 -11.40
C SER A 173 7.98 -29.14 -10.76
N MET A 174 8.05 -27.82 -10.83
CA MET A 174 7.04 -26.94 -10.24
C MET A 174 5.62 -27.21 -10.77
N GLU A 175 5.48 -27.53 -12.06
CA GLU A 175 4.20 -27.85 -12.68
C GLU A 175 3.62 -29.16 -12.12
N ALA A 176 4.41 -30.25 -12.13
CA ALA A 176 3.97 -31.54 -11.59
C ALA A 176 3.70 -31.46 -10.08
N PHE A 177 4.56 -30.73 -9.37
CA PHE A 177 4.42 -30.45 -7.94
C PHE A 177 3.09 -29.76 -7.63
N GLU A 178 2.76 -28.65 -8.31
CA GLU A 178 1.51 -27.91 -8.09
C GLU A 178 0.27 -28.77 -8.36
N ILE A 179 0.27 -29.50 -9.48
CA ILE A 179 -0.84 -30.39 -9.84
C ILE A 179 -1.04 -31.45 -8.77
N ARG A 180 0.05 -32.04 -8.27
CA ARG A 180 -0.03 -33.08 -7.24
C ARG A 180 -0.63 -32.54 -5.95
N ILE A 181 -0.09 -31.45 -5.40
CA ILE A 181 -0.60 -30.89 -4.13
C ILE A 181 -2.02 -30.32 -4.27
N TRP A 182 -2.39 -29.81 -5.45
CA TRP A 182 -3.76 -29.39 -5.74
C TRP A 182 -4.73 -30.57 -5.61
N ASN A 183 -4.40 -31.70 -6.23
CA ASN A 183 -5.26 -32.88 -6.24
C ASN A 183 -5.33 -33.56 -4.86
N GLU A 184 -4.23 -33.60 -4.12
CA GLU A 184 -4.18 -34.21 -2.78
C GLU A 184 -5.06 -33.46 -1.77
N PHE A 185 -4.88 -32.14 -1.66
CA PHE A 185 -5.54 -31.34 -0.63
C PHE A 185 -6.05 -29.98 -1.11
N GLY A 186 -5.44 -29.34 -2.12
CA GLY A 186 -5.85 -28.01 -2.58
C GLY A 186 -7.33 -27.93 -3.02
N ILE A 187 -7.82 -28.93 -3.76
CA ILE A 187 -9.20 -28.99 -4.25
C ILE A 187 -10.26 -28.98 -3.14
N LYS A 188 -9.90 -29.48 -1.95
CA LYS A 188 -10.79 -29.57 -0.78
C LYS A 188 -10.72 -28.30 0.08
N ASN A 189 -9.54 -27.69 0.15
CA ASN A 189 -9.22 -26.70 1.17
C ASN A 189 -9.27 -25.26 0.68
N ILE A 190 -9.10 -25.02 -0.63
CA ILE A 190 -9.10 -23.66 -1.19
C ILE A 190 -10.01 -23.53 -2.41
N LYS A 191 -10.45 -22.30 -2.69
CA LYS A 191 -11.34 -22.03 -3.82
C LYS A 191 -10.59 -22.21 -5.14
N PRO A 192 -11.23 -22.75 -6.20
CA PRO A 192 -10.60 -22.85 -7.53
C PRO A 192 -10.04 -21.53 -8.07
N SER A 193 -10.67 -20.39 -7.73
CA SER A 193 -10.18 -19.06 -8.11
C SER A 193 -8.85 -18.67 -7.44
N ASP A 194 -8.52 -19.28 -6.30
CA ASP A 194 -7.28 -19.04 -5.56
C ASP A 194 -6.15 -20.00 -6.02
N ARG A 195 -6.45 -21.07 -6.79
CA ARG A 195 -5.43 -21.98 -7.38
C ARG A 195 -4.39 -21.21 -8.19
N ARG A 196 -3.12 -21.54 -8.03
CA ARG A 196 -1.99 -20.95 -8.75
C ARG A 196 -1.53 -21.88 -9.87
N GLN A 197 -2.23 -21.84 -11.01
CA GLN A 197 -1.80 -22.53 -12.23
C GLN A 197 -0.84 -21.64 -13.04
N ILE A 198 0.38 -21.48 -12.55
CA ILE A 198 1.41 -20.70 -13.23
C ILE A 198 2.11 -21.61 -14.25
N LEU A 199 2.15 -21.18 -15.51
CA LEU A 199 2.84 -21.91 -16.59
C LEU A 199 4.36 -21.68 -16.54
N ASP A 200 4.79 -20.45 -16.23
CA ASP A 200 6.19 -20.03 -16.32
C ASP A 200 6.79 -19.73 -14.94
N TRP A 201 7.06 -20.77 -14.15
CA TRP A 201 7.61 -20.65 -12.80
C TRP A 201 9.06 -20.12 -12.76
N ASP A 202 9.84 -20.30 -13.82
CA ASP A 202 11.30 -20.12 -13.81
C ASP A 202 11.81 -18.91 -14.61
N MET A 203 10.94 -17.98 -15.03
CA MET A 203 11.32 -16.78 -15.79
C MET A 203 12.04 -15.68 -14.97
N GLY A 204 12.63 -16.01 -13.82
CA GLY A 204 13.29 -15.03 -12.94
C GLY A 204 12.36 -13.91 -12.44
N LYS A 205 11.04 -14.14 -12.48
CA LYS A 205 10.03 -13.18 -11.99
C LYS A 205 10.11 -13.06 -10.47
N THR A 206 9.72 -11.90 -9.97
CA THR A 206 9.68 -11.63 -8.53
C THR A 206 8.51 -12.36 -7.92
N HIS A 207 8.76 -13.14 -6.86
CA HIS A 207 7.72 -13.82 -6.12
C HIS A 207 7.13 -12.89 -5.07
N VAL A 208 5.81 -12.87 -4.97
CA VAL A 208 5.07 -12.08 -3.99
C VAL A 208 4.20 -13.02 -3.16
N TYR A 209 4.48 -13.05 -1.86
CA TYR A 209 3.85 -13.95 -0.90
C TYR A 209 2.82 -13.18 -0.08
N HIS A 210 1.56 -13.60 -0.12
CA HIS A 210 0.48 -12.93 0.60
C HIS A 210 0.05 -13.74 1.81
N CYS A 211 -0.32 -13.03 2.87
CA CYS A 211 -0.93 -13.56 4.07
C CYS A 211 -2.23 -12.81 4.34
N HIS A 212 -3.27 -13.54 4.72
CA HIS A 212 -4.58 -13.00 5.06
C HIS A 212 -4.87 -13.31 6.53
N VAL A 213 -5.14 -12.28 7.31
CA VAL A 213 -5.52 -12.38 8.74
C VAL A 213 -7.02 -12.12 8.84
N ASP A 214 -7.76 -13.10 9.34
CA ASP A 214 -9.19 -12.99 9.56
C ASP A 214 -9.53 -12.26 10.87
N LEU A 215 -10.82 -12.01 11.10
CA LEU A 215 -11.32 -11.34 12.30
C LEU A 215 -10.95 -12.04 13.62
N GLN A 216 -10.59 -13.33 13.62
CA GLN A 216 -10.17 -14.06 14.81
C GLN A 216 -8.65 -13.99 15.02
N GLY A 217 -7.91 -13.44 14.05
CA GLY A 217 -6.44 -13.43 14.04
C GLY A 217 -5.85 -14.65 13.34
N GLU A 218 -6.67 -15.51 12.75
CA GLU A 218 -6.21 -16.71 12.05
C GLU A 218 -5.58 -16.34 10.70
N VAL A 219 -4.47 -17.00 10.42
CA VAL A 219 -3.62 -16.74 9.24
C VAL A 219 -3.93 -17.73 8.13
N THR A 220 -4.07 -17.23 6.91
CA THR A 220 -4.13 -18.04 5.69
C THR A 220 -3.20 -17.49 4.63
N PHE A 221 -2.47 -18.36 3.94
CA PHE A 221 -1.51 -17.96 2.92
C PHE A 221 -2.12 -17.97 1.51
N LYS A 222 -1.73 -16.99 0.70
CA LYS A 222 -2.16 -16.87 -0.71
C LYS A 222 -0.98 -16.62 -1.62
N GLY A 223 -0.93 -17.35 -2.74
CA GLY A 223 0.14 -17.24 -3.72
C GLY A 223 1.05 -18.47 -3.73
N PRO A 224 2.32 -18.32 -4.15
CA PRO A 224 2.95 -17.08 -4.59
C PRO A 224 2.31 -16.48 -5.84
N PHE A 225 2.43 -15.16 -5.98
CA PHE A 225 2.12 -14.42 -7.19
C PHE A 225 3.42 -14.00 -7.87
N LEU A 226 3.42 -13.89 -9.20
CA LEU A 226 4.59 -13.43 -9.95
C LEU A 226 4.41 -12.00 -10.44
N GLU A 227 5.41 -11.17 -10.18
CA GLU A 227 5.52 -9.81 -10.70
C GLU A 227 6.77 -9.66 -11.58
N SER A 228 6.69 -8.82 -12.62
CA SER A 228 7.83 -8.52 -13.51
C SER A 228 8.78 -7.46 -12.94
N THR A 229 8.41 -6.82 -11.83
CA THR A 229 9.11 -5.69 -11.23
C THR A 229 9.48 -6.03 -9.80
N LYS A 230 10.64 -5.56 -9.35
CA LYS A 230 11.14 -5.79 -7.99
C LYS A 230 11.32 -4.48 -7.24
N THR A 231 11.07 -4.50 -5.93
CA THR A 231 11.31 -3.36 -5.04
C THR A 231 12.72 -3.40 -4.46
N HIS A 232 13.21 -2.27 -3.93
CA HIS A 232 14.47 -2.25 -3.19
C HIS A 232 14.43 -3.21 -2.00
N LEU A 233 13.32 -3.22 -1.25
CA LEU A 233 13.09 -4.15 -0.14
C LEU A 233 13.31 -5.61 -0.56
N GLN A 234 12.71 -6.03 -1.68
CA GLN A 234 12.83 -7.42 -2.17
C GLN A 234 14.23 -7.74 -2.71
N ARG A 235 14.93 -6.77 -3.32
CA ARG A 235 16.31 -6.98 -3.80
C ARG A 235 17.30 -7.13 -2.65
N VAL A 236 17.05 -6.44 -1.54
CA VAL A 236 17.91 -6.49 -0.36
C VAL A 236 17.59 -7.69 0.52
N LEU A 237 16.32 -7.90 0.86
CA LEU A 237 15.94 -8.95 1.82
C LEU A 237 15.72 -10.32 1.17
N GLY A 238 15.48 -10.40 -0.14
CA GLY A 238 14.97 -11.60 -0.79
C GLY A 238 13.44 -11.67 -0.78
N ASP A 239 12.87 -12.29 -1.80
CA ASP A 239 11.41 -12.32 -2.01
C ASP A 239 10.74 -13.15 -0.89
N GLU A 240 11.36 -14.27 -0.53
CA GLU A 240 10.94 -15.23 0.49
C GLU A 240 10.93 -14.65 1.90
N ASN A 241 11.60 -13.52 2.13
CA ASN A 241 11.71 -12.91 3.45
C ASN A 241 10.71 -11.78 3.65
N ILE A 242 9.73 -11.63 2.75
CA ILE A 242 8.72 -10.57 2.80
C ILE A 242 7.32 -11.19 2.64
N LEU A 243 6.42 -10.86 3.56
CA LEU A 243 5.00 -11.16 3.48
C LEU A 243 4.19 -9.88 3.31
N GLN A 244 3.33 -9.85 2.30
CA GLN A 244 2.28 -8.83 2.18
C GLN A 244 1.05 -9.31 2.95
N VAL A 245 0.72 -8.62 4.05
CA VAL A 245 -0.34 -9.01 4.96
C VAL A 245 -1.59 -8.18 4.70
N LYS A 246 -2.72 -8.87 4.52
CA LYS A 246 -4.04 -8.28 4.36
C LYS A 246 -4.91 -8.65 5.55
N PHE A 247 -5.40 -7.64 6.25
CA PHE A 247 -6.34 -7.81 7.34
C PHE A 247 -7.78 -7.71 6.84
N GLU A 248 -8.64 -8.60 7.32
CA GLU A 248 -10.04 -8.68 6.92
C GLU A 248 -10.83 -7.42 7.31
N ASP A 249 -11.74 -7.00 6.41
CA ASP A 249 -12.61 -5.84 6.63
C ASP A 249 -13.79 -6.19 7.53
N PHE A 250 -14.10 -5.29 8.47
CA PHE A 250 -15.29 -5.36 9.34
C PHE A 250 -16.63 -5.27 8.57
N SER A 251 -16.58 -4.90 7.28
CA SER A 251 -17.73 -4.49 6.46
C SER A 251 -18.81 -5.54 6.17
N GLN A 252 -18.67 -6.79 6.62
CA GLN A 252 -19.72 -7.81 6.49
C GLN A 252 -20.62 -7.95 7.73
N GLN A 253 -20.24 -7.37 8.88
CA GLN A 253 -21.07 -7.39 10.09
C GLN A 253 -21.40 -5.96 10.51
N LYS A 254 -22.67 -5.73 10.85
CA LYS A 254 -23.31 -4.41 10.98
C LYS A 254 -22.53 -3.44 11.89
N LYS A 255 -22.26 -2.23 11.36
CA LYS A 255 -21.70 -1.05 12.04
C LYS A 255 -22.57 -0.55 13.20
N ALA A 256 -22.67 -1.30 14.28
CA ALA A 256 -23.42 -0.91 15.45
C ALA A 256 -22.74 -1.42 16.72
N HIS A 257 -21.55 -0.92 17.05
CA HIS A 257 -21.10 -0.66 18.42
C HIS A 257 -19.72 0.03 18.39
N PHE A 258 -19.56 1.05 19.22
CA PHE A 258 -18.33 1.85 19.35
C PHE A 258 -17.12 1.05 19.88
N ASP A 259 -17.35 -0.19 20.33
CA ASP A 259 -16.31 -1.07 20.91
C ASP A 259 -15.89 -2.25 20.01
N PHE A 260 -16.63 -2.49 18.92
CA PHE A 260 -16.36 -3.60 17.99
C PHE A 260 -15.04 -3.39 17.23
N ASP A 261 -14.82 -2.17 16.74
CA ASP A 261 -13.57 -1.81 16.05
C ASP A 261 -12.36 -1.91 16.99
N ASN A 262 -12.52 -1.60 18.28
CA ASN A 262 -11.42 -1.66 19.25
C ASN A 262 -11.01 -3.10 19.54
N TYR A 263 -11.97 -4.02 19.65
CA TYR A 263 -11.69 -5.45 19.86
C TYR A 263 -10.85 -6.02 18.72
N TYR A 264 -11.26 -5.87 17.46
CA TYR A 264 -10.48 -6.40 16.33
C TYR A 264 -9.17 -5.66 16.12
N CYS A 265 -9.13 -4.36 16.39
CA CYS A 265 -7.85 -3.65 16.41
C CYS A 265 -6.90 -4.25 17.47
N ALA A 266 -7.41 -4.67 18.63
CA ALA A 266 -6.60 -5.36 19.63
C ALA A 266 -6.16 -6.76 19.16
N VAL A 267 -7.03 -7.53 18.50
CA VAL A 267 -6.67 -8.83 17.88
C VAL A 267 -5.55 -8.63 16.87
N TYR A 268 -5.71 -7.70 15.92
CA TYR A 268 -4.70 -7.42 14.90
C TYR A 268 -3.41 -6.86 15.48
N GLN A 269 -3.51 -6.03 16.54
CA GLN A 269 -2.35 -5.54 17.28
C GLN A 269 -1.57 -6.69 17.91
N ARG A 270 -2.25 -7.69 18.50
CA ARG A 270 -1.59 -8.90 19.03
C ARG A 270 -0.89 -9.69 17.92
N VAL A 271 -1.54 -9.88 16.77
CA VAL A 271 -0.91 -10.54 15.61
C VAL A 271 0.35 -9.80 15.16
N ALA A 272 0.34 -8.47 15.16
CA ALA A 272 1.53 -7.69 14.81
C ALA A 272 2.64 -7.77 15.86
N GLU A 273 2.29 -7.80 17.15
CA GLU A 273 3.23 -7.90 18.28
C GLU A 273 3.87 -9.30 18.37
N GLN A 274 3.08 -10.36 18.17
CA GLN A 274 3.56 -11.74 18.17
C GLN A 274 4.32 -12.07 16.88
N GLY A 275 3.87 -11.51 15.75
CA GLY A 275 4.34 -11.87 14.41
C GLY A 275 3.55 -13.04 13.82
N ILE A 276 3.94 -13.44 12.62
CA ILE A 276 3.28 -14.48 11.84
C ILE A 276 4.27 -15.63 11.62
N GLU A 277 3.88 -16.81 12.09
CA GLU A 277 4.60 -18.06 11.86
C GLU A 277 4.28 -18.60 10.46
N LEU A 278 5.32 -18.97 9.70
CA LEU A 278 5.20 -19.64 8.43
C LEU A 278 6.17 -20.82 8.41
N GLY A 279 5.65 -22.02 8.67
CA GLY A 279 6.49 -23.17 8.93
C GLY A 279 7.34 -22.91 10.17
N LEU A 280 8.67 -22.83 9.99
CA LEU A 280 9.61 -22.49 11.07
C LEU A 280 10.20 -21.08 10.96
N ARG A 281 9.64 -20.23 10.10
CA ARG A 281 10.05 -18.83 9.95
C ARG A 281 9.13 -17.90 10.71
N GLN A 282 9.70 -16.89 11.37
CA GLN A 282 8.98 -15.83 12.06
C GLN A 282 8.99 -14.54 11.26
N TYR A 283 7.81 -14.00 10.95
CA TYR A 283 7.66 -12.73 10.25
C TYR A 283 7.12 -11.65 11.18
N GLN A 284 7.79 -10.50 11.24
CA GLN A 284 7.41 -9.38 12.09
C GLN A 284 7.08 -8.13 11.27
N PHE A 285 6.23 -7.26 11.82
CA PHE A 285 5.73 -6.07 11.14
C PHE A 285 6.86 -5.08 10.82
N LEU A 286 7.07 -4.78 9.53
CA LEU A 286 8.06 -3.80 9.10
C LEU A 286 7.44 -2.42 8.86
N MET A 287 6.41 -2.34 8.01
CA MET A 287 5.81 -1.07 7.60
C MET A 287 4.48 -1.28 6.86
N TYR A 288 3.82 -0.18 6.52
CA TYR A 288 2.66 -0.20 5.62
C TYR A 288 2.73 0.94 4.60
N LYS A 289 1.96 0.81 3.52
CA LYS A 289 1.84 1.82 2.46
C LYS A 289 0.39 1.89 1.98
N ASP A 290 -0.14 3.09 1.79
CA ASP A 290 -1.42 3.27 1.12
C ASP A 290 -1.36 2.69 -0.30
N GLY A 291 -2.35 1.87 -0.71
CA GLY A 291 -2.37 1.21 -2.04
C GLY A 291 -2.57 2.14 -3.24
N GLY A 292 -2.30 3.43 -3.09
CA GLY A 292 -2.32 4.42 -4.16
C GLY A 292 -3.71 4.73 -4.73
N LYS A 293 -3.73 5.62 -5.75
CA LYS A 293 -4.96 6.08 -6.43
C LYS A 293 -5.59 5.00 -7.33
N GLU A 294 -4.84 4.02 -7.81
CA GLU A 294 -5.34 2.99 -8.73
C GLU A 294 -6.13 1.87 -8.04
N GLU A 295 -5.69 1.38 -6.89
CA GLU A 295 -6.46 0.37 -6.14
C GLU A 295 -7.74 0.95 -5.54
N LYS A 296 -7.71 2.24 -5.14
CA LYS A 296 -8.91 3.00 -4.72
C LYS A 296 -9.97 3.09 -5.83
N LYS A 297 -9.57 3.09 -7.12
CA LYS A 297 -10.51 3.07 -8.26
C LYS A 297 -11.12 1.69 -8.53
N LYS A 298 -10.41 0.60 -8.20
CA LYS A 298 -10.90 -0.78 -8.41
C LYS A 298 -11.88 -1.24 -7.34
N SER A 299 -11.79 -0.72 -6.12
CA SER A 299 -12.76 -0.97 -5.05
C SER A 299 -13.15 0.34 -4.37
N GLY A 300 -14.19 1.00 -4.88
CA GLY A 300 -14.64 2.32 -4.42
C GLY A 300 -15.12 2.42 -2.96
N THR A 301 -14.97 1.36 -2.16
CA THR A 301 -15.42 1.28 -0.76
C THR A 301 -14.42 0.59 0.19
N LYS A 302 -13.21 0.20 -0.27
CA LYS A 302 -12.21 -0.49 0.57
C LYS A 302 -10.88 0.24 0.59
N SER A 303 -10.31 0.39 1.79
CA SER A 303 -8.99 0.98 1.96
C SER A 303 -7.93 0.03 1.40
N SER A 304 -7.13 0.50 0.45
CA SER A 304 -6.13 -0.31 -0.28
C SER A 304 -4.79 -0.43 0.45
N VAL A 305 -4.74 -0.14 1.75
CA VAL A 305 -3.48 -0.11 2.50
C VAL A 305 -2.83 -1.50 2.51
N LYS A 306 -1.57 -1.56 2.07
CA LYS A 306 -0.74 -2.76 2.04
C LYS A 306 0.15 -2.78 3.29
N CYS A 307 0.16 -3.90 4.01
CA CYS A 307 0.97 -4.10 5.19
C CYS A 307 2.09 -5.09 4.87
N TYR A 308 3.32 -4.84 5.36
CA TYR A 308 4.50 -5.63 5.04
C TYR A 308 5.14 -6.16 6.31
N PHE A 309 5.36 -7.46 6.33
CA PHE A 309 6.08 -8.17 7.38
C PHE A 309 7.35 -8.77 6.79
N VAL A 310 8.41 -8.89 7.59
CA VAL A 310 9.70 -9.45 7.16
C VAL A 310 10.16 -10.56 8.08
N CYS A 311 10.84 -11.54 7.50
CA CYS A 311 11.40 -12.67 8.24
C CYS A 311 12.53 -12.19 9.16
N THR A 312 12.43 -12.47 10.46
CA THR A 312 13.44 -12.07 11.47
C THR A 312 14.19 -13.26 12.07
N SER A 313 13.59 -14.45 12.04
CA SER A 313 14.23 -15.70 12.47
C SER A 313 13.69 -16.92 11.71
N SER A 314 14.43 -18.01 11.73
CA SER A 314 14.01 -19.30 11.18
C SER A 314 14.62 -20.46 11.96
N GLY A 315 13.85 -21.54 12.10
CA GLY A 315 14.30 -22.83 12.61
C GLY A 315 14.71 -23.83 11.52
N TRP A 316 14.70 -23.47 10.24
CA TRP A 316 15.13 -24.38 9.16
C TRP A 316 16.66 -24.41 9.00
N ASP A 317 17.20 -25.58 8.66
CA ASP A 317 18.66 -25.76 8.52
C ASP A 317 19.24 -25.07 7.28
N ARG A 318 18.50 -25.12 6.15
CA ARG A 318 18.85 -24.45 4.89
C ARG A 318 19.07 -22.93 5.04
N ASP A 319 18.48 -22.41 6.08
CA ASP A 319 18.27 -21.02 6.36
C ASP A 319 19.44 -20.45 7.20
N ARG A 320 20.13 -21.28 7.99
CA ARG A 320 21.24 -20.88 8.90
C ARG A 320 22.34 -20.05 8.24
N ASN A 321 22.67 -20.31 6.98
CA ASN A 321 23.81 -19.68 6.28
C ASN A 321 23.41 -18.56 5.29
N ASN A 322 22.12 -18.39 5.00
CA ASN A 322 21.64 -17.50 3.92
C ASN A 322 20.97 -16.21 4.42
N TYR A 323 20.92 -16.00 5.74
CA TYR A 323 20.24 -14.84 6.32
C TYR A 323 21.18 -13.72 6.71
N PHE A 324 21.28 -12.71 5.85
CA PHE A 324 21.96 -11.45 6.19
C PHE A 324 21.29 -10.70 7.37
N HIS A 325 20.06 -11.04 7.75
CA HIS A 325 19.27 -10.35 8.79
C HIS A 325 18.94 -11.21 10.01
N TYR A 326 19.51 -12.41 10.12
CA TYR A 326 19.24 -13.28 11.26
C TYR A 326 19.59 -12.58 12.58
N GLY A 327 18.65 -12.56 13.52
CA GLY A 327 18.83 -11.91 14.82
C GLY A 327 18.80 -10.38 14.81
N LYS A 328 18.57 -9.73 13.66
CA LYS A 328 18.36 -8.28 13.62
C LYS A 328 16.94 -7.94 14.08
N THR A 329 16.83 -6.91 14.93
CA THR A 329 15.54 -6.33 15.29
C THR A 329 14.92 -5.62 14.10
N ILE A 330 13.59 -5.44 14.10
CA ILE A 330 12.88 -4.67 13.07
C ILE A 330 13.47 -3.25 12.94
N ASN A 331 13.84 -2.61 14.06
CA ASN A 331 14.47 -1.30 14.01
C ASN A 331 15.85 -1.32 13.35
N GLN A 332 16.70 -2.32 13.62
CA GLN A 332 17.97 -2.47 12.90
C GLN A 332 17.76 -2.70 11.40
N ILE A 333 16.72 -3.45 11.01
CA ILE A 333 16.35 -3.62 9.59
C ILE A 333 15.94 -2.27 9.00
N ARG A 334 15.07 -1.48 9.66
CA ARG A 334 14.71 -0.14 9.16
C ARG A 334 15.92 0.79 9.04
N LEU A 335 16.82 0.77 10.02
CA LEU A 335 18.06 1.55 10.04
C LEU A 335 19.04 1.17 8.91
N SER A 336 19.05 -0.09 8.48
CA SER A 336 19.88 -0.54 7.36
C SER A 336 19.47 0.06 6.00
N PHE A 337 18.22 0.50 5.87
CA PHE A 337 17.74 1.18 4.67
C PHE A 337 17.94 2.70 4.73
N MET A 338 17.62 3.31 5.87
CA MET A 338 17.78 4.74 6.09
C MET A 338 17.70 5.07 7.58
N HIS A 339 18.29 6.20 8.00
CA HIS A 339 18.20 6.71 9.37
C HIS A 339 16.83 7.36 9.64
N ILE A 340 15.77 6.56 9.48
CA ILE A 340 14.37 6.99 9.44
C ILE A 340 13.90 7.66 10.72
N HIS A 341 14.54 7.38 11.86
CA HIS A 341 14.26 7.99 13.16
C HIS A 341 14.56 9.50 13.19
N THR A 342 15.32 10.03 12.23
CA THR A 342 15.64 11.47 12.11
C THR A 342 14.49 12.32 11.59
N VAL A 343 13.41 11.70 11.09
CA VAL A 343 12.24 12.44 10.57
C VAL A 343 11.35 12.97 11.71
N PRO A 344 10.70 14.13 11.53
CA PRO A 344 10.08 14.84 12.65
C PRO A 344 8.66 14.37 13.00
N SER A 345 8.08 13.42 12.25
CA SER A 345 6.71 12.95 12.51
C SER A 345 6.45 11.55 11.95
N LEU A 346 5.47 10.85 12.54
CA LEU A 346 5.07 9.50 12.11
C LEU A 346 4.59 9.47 10.64
N ALA A 347 3.86 10.51 10.21
CA ALA A 347 3.41 10.61 8.82
C ALA A 347 4.58 10.71 7.84
N LYS A 348 5.62 11.48 8.16
CA LYS A 348 6.86 11.53 7.36
C LYS A 348 7.64 10.22 7.45
N TYR A 349 7.65 9.58 8.61
CA TYR A 349 8.27 8.26 8.78
C TYR A 349 7.70 7.23 7.80
N ILE A 350 6.36 7.10 7.78
CA ILE A 350 5.68 6.14 6.89
C ILE A 350 5.94 6.50 5.43
N SER A 351 5.82 7.79 5.06
CA SER A 351 6.00 8.21 3.66
C SER A 351 7.42 7.99 3.17
N ARG A 352 8.45 8.28 3.99
CA ARG A 352 9.86 8.09 3.60
C ARG A 352 10.28 6.63 3.61
N LEU A 353 9.89 5.85 4.61
CA LEU A 353 10.20 4.41 4.63
C LEU A 353 9.57 3.70 3.43
N SER A 354 8.39 4.13 2.96
CA SER A 354 7.72 3.56 1.79
C SER A 354 8.48 3.72 0.46
N LEU A 355 9.55 4.52 0.42
CA LEU A 355 10.41 4.66 -0.76
C LEU A 355 11.08 3.34 -1.15
N ILE A 356 11.39 2.47 -0.17
CA ILE A 356 12.00 1.15 -0.44
C ILE A 356 11.02 0.16 -1.10
N LEU A 357 9.73 0.50 -1.14
CA LEU A 357 8.67 -0.24 -1.85
C LEU A 357 8.44 0.28 -3.27
N SER A 358 9.25 1.22 -3.75
CA SER A 358 9.17 1.67 -5.13
C SER A 358 9.60 0.54 -6.06
N LYS A 359 8.83 0.34 -7.13
CA LYS A 359 9.18 -0.59 -8.19
C LYS A 359 10.19 0.12 -9.09
N THR A 360 11.39 -0.43 -9.15
CA THR A 360 12.52 0.23 -9.79
C THR A 360 13.41 -0.79 -10.46
N LEU A 361 14.23 -0.29 -11.37
CA LEU A 361 15.34 -1.01 -11.93
C LEU A 361 16.62 -0.61 -11.17
N LYS A 362 17.34 -1.60 -10.63
CA LYS A 362 18.65 -1.39 -10.01
C LYS A 362 19.71 -1.26 -11.11
N LEU A 363 20.55 -0.22 -11.04
CA LEU A 363 21.75 -0.12 -11.85
C LEU A 363 22.87 -0.95 -11.22
N ASP A 364 23.65 -1.64 -12.06
CA ASP A 364 24.77 -2.48 -11.61
C ASP A 364 26.02 -1.62 -11.33
N ILE A 365 25.89 -0.75 -10.34
CA ILE A 365 26.93 0.19 -9.90
C ILE A 365 27.28 -0.13 -8.46
N ASP A 366 28.56 -0.38 -8.19
CA ASP A 366 29.07 -0.46 -6.84
C ASP A 366 29.26 0.96 -6.28
N LEU A 367 28.40 1.34 -5.34
CA LEU A 367 28.48 2.63 -4.66
C LEU A 367 29.66 2.72 -3.68
N SER A 368 30.38 1.63 -3.47
CA SER A 368 31.61 1.54 -2.66
C SER A 368 32.86 1.73 -3.51
N ASP A 369 32.74 1.80 -4.83
CA ASP A 369 33.85 2.04 -5.76
C ASP A 369 34.52 3.38 -5.43
N LEU A 370 35.82 3.34 -5.14
CA LEU A 370 36.62 4.52 -4.80
C LEU A 370 36.70 5.53 -5.96
N GLU A 371 36.45 5.10 -7.20
CA GLU A 371 36.39 5.98 -8.36
C GLU A 371 35.03 6.68 -8.52
N LEU A 372 33.97 6.19 -7.85
CA LEU A 372 32.64 6.81 -7.88
C LEU A 372 32.60 8.05 -7.00
N LYS A 373 32.24 9.19 -7.60
CA LYS A 373 32.11 10.47 -6.92
C LYS A 373 30.65 10.82 -6.71
N VAL A 374 30.21 10.83 -5.45
CA VAL A 374 28.91 11.39 -5.06
C VAL A 374 29.13 12.76 -4.43
N GLU A 375 28.81 13.81 -5.17
CA GLU A 375 29.04 15.20 -4.79
C GLU A 375 27.71 15.86 -4.39
N THR A 376 27.75 16.69 -3.36
CA THR A 376 26.61 17.55 -3.01
C THR A 376 26.81 18.94 -3.59
N ILE A 377 25.89 19.37 -4.45
CA ILE A 377 25.85 20.72 -5.01
C ILE A 377 24.72 21.54 -4.34
N PRO A 378 24.86 22.86 -4.17
CA PRO A 378 23.89 23.67 -3.43
C PRO A 378 22.58 23.83 -4.19
N ASP A 379 21.44 23.88 -3.50
CA ASP A 379 20.17 24.25 -4.14
C ASP A 379 20.20 25.70 -4.66
N ILE A 380 19.56 25.95 -5.80
CA ILE A 380 19.38 27.32 -6.31
C ILE A 380 18.09 27.87 -5.70
N HIS A 381 18.20 28.90 -4.87
CA HIS A 381 17.06 29.49 -4.18
C HIS A 381 16.37 30.59 -4.99
N CYS A 382 15.07 30.76 -4.76
CA CYS A 382 14.30 31.88 -5.31
C CYS A 382 14.81 33.23 -4.78
N LYS A 383 14.80 34.28 -5.62
CA LYS A 383 15.27 35.61 -5.22
C LYS A 383 14.28 36.28 -4.27
N VAL A 384 14.80 36.96 -3.24
CA VAL A 384 14.01 37.81 -2.32
C VAL A 384 13.40 38.98 -3.10
N LYS A 385 12.15 39.35 -2.79
CA LYS A 385 11.53 40.54 -3.39
C LYS A 385 12.35 41.80 -3.07
N PRO A 386 12.49 42.76 -3.99
CA PRO A 386 13.25 44.00 -3.77
C PRO A 386 12.73 44.86 -2.61
N ASP A 387 11.47 44.68 -2.20
CA ASP A 387 10.78 45.46 -1.17
C ASP A 387 11.06 44.99 0.27
N GLY A 388 11.84 43.91 0.46
CA GLY A 388 12.15 43.36 1.78
C GLY A 388 10.97 42.71 2.49
N SER A 389 9.81 42.57 1.83
CA SER A 389 8.64 41.87 2.38
C SER A 389 8.67 40.39 2.00
N THR A 390 8.68 39.55 3.04
CA THR A 390 8.55 38.09 3.10
C THR A 390 9.36 37.29 2.05
N GLU A 391 10.40 36.57 2.51
CA GLU A 391 11.05 35.51 1.73
C GLU A 391 9.99 34.58 1.12
N LEU A 392 9.80 34.58 -0.20
CA LEU A 392 9.21 33.43 -0.87
C LEU A 392 10.24 32.30 -0.76
N LYS A 393 10.11 31.52 0.32
CA LYS A 393 10.92 30.33 0.58
C LYS A 393 10.63 29.30 -0.51
N GLY A 394 11.45 29.28 -1.55
CA GLY A 394 11.33 28.37 -2.68
C GLY A 394 12.68 27.99 -3.27
N ILE A 395 12.73 26.83 -3.92
CA ILE A 395 13.92 26.27 -4.55
C ILE A 395 13.63 26.09 -6.04
N HIS A 396 14.49 26.64 -6.90
CA HIS A 396 14.41 26.51 -8.37
C HIS A 396 14.89 25.16 -8.89
N THR A 397 15.61 24.40 -8.06
CA THR A 397 16.17 23.08 -8.38
C THR A 397 15.63 21.96 -7.47
N ASP A 398 14.42 22.10 -6.94
CA ASP A 398 13.87 21.17 -5.95
C ASP A 398 13.74 19.76 -6.56
N GLY A 399 14.49 18.80 -6.02
CA GLY A 399 14.39 17.40 -6.44
C GLY A 399 15.22 17.01 -7.66
N THR A 400 16.01 17.92 -8.26
CA THR A 400 16.83 17.61 -9.45
C THR A 400 18.34 17.67 -9.18
N GLY A 401 19.09 16.80 -9.86
CA GLY A 401 20.54 16.67 -9.79
C GLY A 401 21.10 16.17 -11.12
N PHE A 402 22.35 15.75 -11.13
CA PHE A 402 23.02 15.29 -12.35
C PHE A 402 23.66 13.93 -12.17
N ILE A 403 23.72 13.18 -13.25
CA ILE A 403 24.47 11.94 -13.37
C ILE A 403 25.33 12.01 -14.62
N SER A 404 26.57 11.55 -14.51
CA SER A 404 27.49 11.44 -15.64
C SER A 404 26.96 10.51 -16.74
N GLU A 405 27.36 10.79 -17.97
CA GLU A 405 26.89 10.05 -19.16
C GLU A 405 27.19 8.55 -19.09
N ASP A 406 28.38 8.16 -18.62
CA ASP A 406 28.77 6.75 -18.52
C ASP A 406 27.89 5.95 -17.55
N LEU A 407 27.45 6.55 -16.44
CA LEU A 407 26.52 5.91 -15.51
C LEU A 407 25.10 5.88 -16.09
N ALA A 408 24.67 6.94 -16.78
CA ALA A 408 23.35 6.98 -17.43
C ALA A 408 23.21 5.90 -18.51
N LEU A 409 24.27 5.63 -19.28
CA LEU A 409 24.34 4.59 -20.31
C LEU A 409 24.29 3.15 -19.75
N GLN A 410 24.52 2.95 -18.45
CA GLN A 410 24.30 1.65 -17.81
C GLN A 410 22.81 1.34 -17.59
N CYS A 411 21.92 2.30 -17.84
CA CYS A 411 20.49 2.05 -17.79
C CYS A 411 20.07 1.14 -18.97
N PRO A 412 19.52 -0.06 -18.72
CA PRO A 412 19.10 -1.02 -19.75
C PRO A 412 17.84 -0.56 -20.50
N ILE A 413 17.12 0.44 -19.97
CA ILE A 413 16.08 1.13 -20.72
C ILE A 413 16.81 2.17 -21.55
N TYR A 414 16.64 2.18 -22.88
CA TYR A 414 17.31 3.10 -23.83
C TYR A 414 17.37 4.56 -23.30
N VAL A 415 18.42 4.87 -22.54
CA VAL A 415 18.76 6.23 -22.09
C VAL A 415 19.81 6.70 -23.07
N SER A 416 19.46 7.76 -23.78
CA SER A 416 20.27 8.28 -24.86
C SER A 416 21.11 9.48 -24.44
N ASN A 417 21.45 9.63 -23.14
CA ASN A 417 22.61 10.35 -22.58
C ASN A 417 22.37 10.78 -21.10
N GLY A 418 23.47 10.98 -20.37
CA GLY A 418 23.52 11.69 -19.08
C GLY A 418 24.16 13.07 -19.23
N ASN A 419 24.57 13.71 -18.14
CA ASN A 419 25.27 15.00 -18.21
C ASN A 419 26.70 14.81 -18.75
N ILE A 420 26.93 15.28 -19.98
CA ILE A 420 28.19 15.13 -20.72
C ILE A 420 29.31 16.02 -20.14
N GLN A 421 28.96 17.09 -19.42
CA GLN A 421 29.94 17.95 -18.76
C GLN A 421 30.58 17.27 -17.54
N LEU A 422 29.95 16.25 -16.98
CA LEU A 422 30.45 15.62 -15.76
C LEU A 422 31.60 14.67 -16.04
N PRO A 423 32.63 14.63 -15.17
CA PRO A 423 33.59 13.55 -15.17
C PRO A 423 32.90 12.19 -15.05
N LYS A 424 33.51 11.15 -15.61
CA LYS A 424 33.01 9.78 -15.50
C LYS A 424 32.79 9.36 -14.05
N LYS A 425 31.83 8.46 -13.81
CA LYS A 425 31.48 7.95 -12.48
C LYS A 425 31.12 9.06 -11.48
N THR A 426 30.45 10.12 -11.92
CA THR A 426 30.02 11.22 -11.05
C THR A 426 28.50 11.27 -10.91
N ILE A 427 28.01 11.44 -9.68
CA ILE A 427 26.63 11.72 -9.31
C ILE A 427 26.62 13.01 -8.50
N GLN A 428 25.81 13.98 -8.88
CA GLN A 428 25.62 15.22 -8.14
C GLN A 428 24.21 15.29 -7.58
N ILE A 429 24.11 15.39 -6.26
CA ILE A 429 22.84 15.49 -5.52
C ILE A 429 22.70 16.86 -4.86
N ARG A 430 21.46 17.27 -4.58
CA ARG A 430 21.14 18.52 -3.86
C ARG A 430 20.50 18.23 -2.50
N PRO A 431 20.58 19.14 -1.53
CA PRO A 431 19.91 19.00 -0.23
C PRO A 431 18.40 18.69 -0.34
N SER A 432 17.69 19.31 -1.29
CA SER A 432 16.27 19.07 -1.59
C SER A 432 15.94 17.61 -1.98
N MET A 433 16.91 16.87 -2.51
CA MET A 433 16.76 15.45 -2.87
C MET A 433 16.86 14.52 -1.65
N ILE A 434 17.53 14.96 -0.58
CA ILE A 434 17.77 14.14 0.62
C ILE A 434 16.53 14.16 1.51
N LYS A 435 15.72 13.10 1.43
CA LYS A 435 14.45 13.02 2.17
C LYS A 435 14.60 12.59 3.64
N VAL A 436 15.70 11.92 4.00
CA VAL A 436 16.04 11.47 5.35
C VAL A 436 17.51 11.79 5.61
N LYS A 437 17.81 12.45 6.74
CA LYS A 437 19.17 12.85 7.09
C LYS A 437 19.94 11.68 7.68
N THR A 438 21.23 11.60 7.38
CA THR A 438 22.14 10.68 8.06
C THR A 438 22.36 11.16 9.49
N ASP A 439 21.95 10.35 10.47
CA ASP A 439 22.40 10.45 11.85
C ASP A 439 23.87 9.98 12.01
N PRO A 440 24.82 10.87 12.33
CA PRO A 440 26.23 10.48 12.54
C PRO A 440 26.43 9.55 13.75
N SER A 441 25.57 9.63 14.77
CA SER A 441 25.69 8.82 15.99
C SER A 441 25.37 7.34 15.79
N LYS A 442 24.68 7.01 14.69
CA LYS A 442 24.32 5.63 14.30
C LYS A 442 25.19 5.10 13.16
N LEU A 443 26.16 5.88 12.71
CA LEU A 443 27.08 5.44 11.66
C LEU A 443 27.89 4.23 12.14
N GLY A 444 27.94 3.18 11.33
CA GLY A 444 28.61 1.92 11.68
C GLY A 444 27.81 0.99 12.61
N THR A 445 26.62 1.40 13.09
CA THR A 445 25.75 0.50 13.89
C THR A 445 25.18 -0.64 13.05
N VAL A 446 24.82 -0.35 11.79
CA VAL A 446 24.33 -1.33 10.83
C VAL A 446 24.92 -1.00 9.45
N GLN A 447 25.31 -2.02 8.69
CA GLN A 447 25.77 -1.84 7.32
C GLN A 447 24.60 -1.35 6.44
N PRO A 448 24.74 -0.24 5.71
CA PRO A 448 23.68 0.32 4.88
C PRO A 448 23.53 -0.44 3.55
N PHE A 449 22.30 -0.49 3.03
CA PHE A 449 22.01 -1.03 1.71
C PHE A 449 21.94 0.07 0.65
N ASN A 450 23.11 0.53 0.22
CA ASN A 450 23.18 1.55 -0.79
C ASN A 450 22.96 0.94 -2.18
N SER A 451 22.11 1.57 -2.99
CA SER A 451 21.96 1.25 -4.41
C SER A 451 21.44 2.45 -5.20
N LEU A 452 21.86 2.57 -6.45
CA LEU A 452 21.26 3.51 -7.39
C LEU A 452 20.14 2.83 -8.18
N GLU A 453 18.94 3.43 -8.14
CA GLU A 453 17.74 2.83 -8.70
C GLU A 453 16.96 3.81 -9.56
N VAL A 454 16.52 3.32 -10.71
CA VAL A 454 15.75 4.09 -11.69
C VAL A 454 14.29 3.70 -11.60
N VAL A 455 13.43 4.66 -11.25
CA VAL A 455 11.96 4.49 -11.25
C VAL A 455 11.42 4.55 -12.67
N SER A 456 11.87 5.54 -13.44
CA SER A 456 11.46 5.80 -14.82
C SER A 456 12.51 6.64 -15.54
N THR A 457 12.38 6.73 -16.86
CA THR A 457 13.24 7.55 -17.72
C THR A 457 12.37 8.45 -18.61
N SER A 458 12.97 9.49 -19.17
CA SER A 458 12.35 10.23 -20.26
C SER A 458 12.12 9.30 -21.45
N THR A 459 10.88 9.20 -21.92
CA THR A 459 10.48 8.31 -23.01
C THR A 459 9.56 9.05 -23.97
N CYS A 460 9.43 8.53 -25.19
CA CYS A 460 8.51 9.09 -26.18
C CYS A 460 7.11 9.24 -25.58
N PRO A 461 6.53 10.45 -25.56
CA PRO A 461 5.21 10.69 -25.01
C PRO A 461 4.16 9.81 -25.68
N LYS A 462 3.33 9.18 -24.86
CA LYS A 462 2.13 8.48 -25.33
C LYS A 462 1.07 9.48 -25.77
N LYS A 463 0.01 8.99 -26.41
CA LYS A 463 -1.17 9.79 -26.77
C LYS A 463 -1.66 10.62 -25.57
N VAL A 464 -1.71 11.94 -25.77
CA VAL A 464 -2.08 12.89 -24.73
C VAL A 464 -3.59 13.10 -24.69
N HIS A 465 -4.10 13.21 -23.49
CA HIS A 465 -5.52 13.43 -23.22
C HIS A 465 -5.68 14.60 -22.26
N LEU A 466 -6.66 15.44 -22.53
CA LEU A 466 -7.18 16.39 -21.55
C LEU A 466 -7.91 15.61 -20.45
N SER A 467 -7.73 16.04 -19.21
CA SER A 467 -8.52 15.53 -18.08
C SER A 467 -9.70 16.45 -17.80
N ARG A 468 -10.73 15.96 -17.10
CA ARG A 468 -11.86 16.80 -16.66
C ARG A 468 -11.43 18.07 -15.92
N TYR A 469 -10.36 18.02 -15.12
CA TYR A 469 -9.85 19.18 -14.39
C TYR A 469 -9.23 20.20 -15.35
N LEU A 470 -8.38 19.71 -16.25
CA LEU A 470 -7.74 20.56 -17.25
C LEU A 470 -8.76 21.18 -18.21
N ILE A 471 -9.79 20.44 -18.62
CA ILE A 471 -10.89 20.98 -19.43
C ILE A 471 -11.59 22.13 -18.69
N SER A 472 -11.94 21.95 -17.41
CA SER A 472 -12.58 23.00 -16.61
C SER A 472 -11.70 24.24 -16.49
N LEU A 473 -10.40 24.08 -16.26
CA LEU A 473 -9.46 25.20 -16.12
C LEU A 473 -9.22 25.93 -17.46
N LEU A 474 -9.07 25.20 -18.56
CA LEU A 474 -8.94 25.79 -19.89
C LEU A 474 -10.21 26.55 -20.29
N HIS A 475 -11.38 25.98 -20.00
CA HIS A 475 -12.66 26.65 -20.24
C HIS A 475 -12.82 27.92 -19.39
N PHE A 476 -12.45 27.86 -18.11
CA PHE A 476 -12.41 29.04 -17.24
C PHE A 476 -11.47 30.12 -17.78
N GLY A 477 -10.31 29.72 -18.34
CA GLY A 477 -9.40 30.60 -19.03
C GLY A 477 -9.90 31.15 -20.37
N GLY A 478 -11.11 30.80 -20.82
CA GLY A 478 -11.74 31.38 -22.02
C GLY A 478 -11.75 30.49 -23.25
N VAL A 479 -11.28 29.24 -23.17
CA VAL A 479 -11.39 28.29 -24.29
C VAL A 479 -12.87 27.90 -24.49
N PRO A 480 -13.44 28.05 -25.70
CA PRO A 480 -14.85 27.75 -25.95
C PRO A 480 -15.23 26.30 -25.66
N ALA A 481 -16.43 26.06 -25.15
CA ALA A 481 -16.91 24.70 -24.87
C ALA A 481 -16.98 23.84 -26.15
N GLU A 482 -17.31 24.49 -27.27
CA GLU A 482 -17.43 23.92 -28.61
C GLU A 482 -16.12 23.27 -29.07
N PHE A 483 -14.97 23.82 -28.66
CA PHE A 483 -13.67 23.23 -28.96
C PHE A 483 -13.55 21.83 -28.36
N PHE A 484 -13.87 21.67 -27.07
CA PHE A 484 -13.80 20.37 -26.40
C PHE A 484 -14.85 19.38 -26.92
N LEU A 485 -16.06 19.87 -27.23
CA LEU A 485 -17.11 19.05 -27.85
C LEU A 485 -16.71 18.59 -29.27
N GLY A 486 -15.99 19.42 -30.02
CA GLY A 486 -15.38 19.06 -31.29
C GLY A 486 -14.36 17.93 -31.14
N LEU A 487 -13.42 18.05 -30.19
CA LEU A 487 -12.45 16.99 -29.89
C LEU A 487 -13.13 15.67 -29.50
N LEU A 488 -14.16 15.74 -28.65
CA LEU A 488 -14.94 14.56 -28.25
C LEU A 488 -15.65 13.92 -29.45
N SER A 489 -16.26 14.73 -30.31
CA SER A 489 -16.96 14.25 -31.51
C SER A 489 -16.02 13.53 -32.46
N THR A 490 -14.83 14.09 -32.69
CA THR A 490 -13.76 13.46 -33.49
C THR A 490 -13.33 12.13 -32.87
N ALA A 491 -13.07 12.10 -31.56
CA ALA A 491 -12.66 10.87 -30.87
C ALA A 491 -13.72 9.76 -30.97
N LEU A 492 -15.01 10.12 -30.85
CA LEU A 492 -16.12 9.18 -31.01
C LEU A 492 -16.27 8.69 -32.46
N ALA A 493 -16.01 9.54 -33.45
CA ALA A 493 -16.02 9.16 -34.86
C ALA A 493 -14.88 8.19 -35.19
N GLU A 494 -13.65 8.47 -34.73
CA GLU A 494 -12.50 7.58 -34.90
C GLU A 494 -12.77 6.20 -34.28
N ALA A 495 -13.30 6.17 -33.05
CA ALA A 495 -13.65 4.94 -32.36
C ALA A 495 -14.78 4.14 -33.05
N LYS A 496 -15.58 4.76 -33.93
CA LYS A 496 -16.58 4.04 -34.74
C LYS A 496 -15.99 3.47 -36.03
N CYS A 497 -15.04 4.19 -36.65
CA CYS A 497 -14.45 3.82 -37.94
C CYS A 497 -13.39 2.70 -37.82
N CYS A 498 -12.84 2.48 -36.63
CA CYS A 498 -11.81 1.47 -36.34
C CYS A 498 -12.14 0.03 -36.84
N ARG A 499 -13.41 -0.31 -37.04
CA ARG A 499 -13.82 -1.63 -37.59
C ARG A 499 -13.72 -1.77 -39.10
N TYR A 500 -13.66 -0.66 -39.83
CA TYR A 500 -13.78 -0.63 -41.29
C TYR A 500 -12.66 0.14 -41.96
N ASP A 501 -11.98 1.03 -41.23
CA ASP A 501 -10.84 1.79 -41.71
C ASP A 501 -9.53 1.25 -41.14
N ARG A 502 -8.61 0.85 -42.04
CA ARG A 502 -7.32 0.24 -41.67
C ARG A 502 -6.42 1.20 -40.91
N GLY A 503 -6.48 2.50 -41.25
CA GLY A 503 -5.71 3.54 -40.56
C GLY A 503 -6.17 3.72 -39.11
N ALA A 504 -7.48 3.86 -38.90
CA ALA A 504 -8.12 3.96 -37.60
C ALA A 504 -7.90 2.69 -36.75
N ALA A 505 -7.99 1.51 -37.37
CA ALA A 505 -7.70 0.23 -36.72
C ALA A 505 -6.25 0.16 -36.22
N LEU A 506 -5.30 0.51 -37.08
CA LEU A 506 -3.88 0.52 -36.73
C LEU A 506 -3.59 1.55 -35.65
N LYS A 507 -4.15 2.76 -35.78
CA LYS A 507 -4.04 3.82 -34.77
C LYS A 507 -4.60 3.36 -33.42
N ALA A 508 -5.76 2.72 -33.39
CA ALA A 508 -6.34 2.17 -32.16
C ALA A 508 -5.46 1.09 -31.54
N ALA A 509 -4.91 0.17 -32.35
CA ALA A 509 -3.99 -0.87 -31.86
C ALA A 509 -2.72 -0.28 -31.25
N LEU A 510 -2.06 0.65 -31.94
CA LEU A 510 -0.85 1.33 -31.46
C LEU A 510 -1.11 2.21 -30.23
N ASN A 511 -2.32 2.74 -30.06
CA ASN A 511 -2.67 3.52 -28.86
C ASN A 511 -2.95 2.64 -27.62
N ASN A 512 -3.20 1.34 -27.81
CA ASN A 512 -3.64 0.42 -26.78
C ASN A 512 -2.63 -0.72 -26.53
N GLU A 513 -1.33 -0.43 -26.63
CA GLU A 513 -0.25 -1.42 -26.45
C GLU A 513 -0.32 -2.17 -25.11
N GLY A 514 -0.86 -1.54 -24.06
CA GLY A 514 -1.05 -2.19 -22.76
C GLY A 514 -2.11 -3.30 -22.73
N LEU A 515 -3.02 -3.33 -23.70
CA LEU A 515 -4.01 -4.39 -23.92
C LEU A 515 -3.57 -5.34 -25.04
N ASP A 516 -2.64 -4.89 -25.87
CA ASP A 516 -2.17 -5.60 -27.05
C ASP A 516 -0.91 -6.41 -26.70
N ASN A 517 -1.10 -7.62 -26.16
CA ASN A 517 0.00 -8.56 -25.89
C ASN A 517 0.97 -8.61 -27.08
N ASP A 518 2.20 -8.14 -26.89
CA ASP A 518 3.25 -8.09 -27.93
C ASP A 518 2.81 -7.39 -29.24
N ARG A 519 1.98 -6.35 -29.15
CA ARG A 519 1.44 -5.61 -30.31
C ARG A 519 0.75 -6.52 -31.36
N LEU A 520 0.21 -7.66 -30.93
CA LEU A 520 -0.38 -8.67 -31.81
C LEU A 520 -1.42 -8.08 -32.77
N THR A 521 -2.31 -7.24 -32.29
CA THR A 521 -3.39 -6.62 -33.08
C THR A 521 -2.80 -5.70 -34.14
N ALA A 522 -1.81 -4.87 -33.78
CA ALA A 522 -1.10 -4.04 -34.75
C ALA A 522 -0.38 -4.90 -35.80
N ARG A 523 0.30 -5.99 -35.38
CA ARG A 523 0.98 -6.94 -36.27
C ARG A 523 0.02 -7.62 -37.23
N MET A 524 -1.16 -8.03 -36.77
CA MET A 524 -2.22 -8.60 -37.61
C MET A 524 -2.61 -7.63 -38.73
N ILE A 525 -2.88 -6.37 -38.38
CA ILE A 525 -3.26 -5.31 -39.34
C ILE A 525 -2.13 -5.01 -40.32
N LEU A 526 -0.89 -4.91 -39.83
CA LEU A 526 0.29 -4.66 -40.67
C LEU A 526 0.58 -5.82 -41.62
N SER A 527 0.30 -7.06 -41.19
CA SER A 527 0.43 -8.27 -42.00
C SER A 527 -0.65 -8.43 -43.07
N GLY A 528 -1.61 -7.50 -43.13
CA GLY A 528 -2.68 -7.51 -44.14
C GLY A 528 -3.87 -8.40 -43.80
N ILE A 529 -4.01 -8.81 -42.53
CA ILE A 529 -5.20 -9.55 -42.10
C ILE A 529 -6.44 -8.65 -42.27
N PRO A 530 -7.52 -9.13 -42.92
CA PRO A 530 -8.75 -8.38 -43.10
C PRO A 530 -9.37 -7.95 -41.76
N LEU A 531 -9.91 -6.72 -41.70
CA LEU A 531 -10.52 -6.18 -40.47
C LEU A 531 -11.81 -6.90 -40.06
N ASP A 532 -12.41 -7.68 -40.97
CA ASP A 532 -13.56 -8.53 -40.71
C ASP A 532 -13.20 -9.92 -40.18
N GLU A 533 -11.90 -10.21 -39.99
CA GLU A 533 -11.46 -11.42 -39.31
C GLU A 533 -11.99 -11.42 -37.85
N PRO A 534 -12.72 -12.47 -37.41
CA PRO A 534 -13.42 -12.47 -36.14
C PRO A 534 -12.55 -12.18 -34.90
N PHE A 535 -11.34 -12.72 -34.85
CA PHE A 535 -10.44 -12.51 -33.73
C PHE A 535 -9.92 -11.06 -33.68
N LEU A 536 -9.55 -10.49 -34.83
CA LEU A 536 -9.16 -9.09 -34.96
C LEU A 536 -10.31 -8.14 -34.58
N GLN A 537 -11.54 -8.41 -35.03
CA GLN A 537 -12.72 -7.63 -34.62
C GLN A 537 -12.95 -7.67 -33.11
N TYR A 538 -12.80 -8.85 -32.49
CA TYR A 538 -12.90 -9.01 -31.04
C TYR A 538 -11.85 -8.16 -30.31
N ARG A 539 -10.58 -8.22 -30.75
CA ARG A 539 -9.46 -7.45 -30.19
C ARG A 539 -9.70 -5.95 -30.29
N LEU A 540 -10.05 -5.46 -31.48
CA LEU A 540 -10.41 -4.05 -31.70
C LEU A 540 -11.60 -3.65 -30.83
N GLY A 541 -12.59 -4.54 -30.67
CA GLY A 541 -13.73 -4.39 -29.78
C GLY A 541 -13.35 -4.08 -28.32
N LEU A 542 -12.38 -4.81 -27.78
CA LEU A 542 -11.85 -4.57 -26.43
C LEU A 542 -11.17 -3.21 -26.32
N MET A 543 -10.33 -2.86 -27.29
CA MET A 543 -9.61 -1.58 -27.32
C MET A 543 -10.57 -0.38 -27.38
N MET A 544 -11.58 -0.44 -28.26
CA MET A 544 -12.64 0.57 -28.32
C MET A 544 -13.44 0.66 -27.02
N GLY A 545 -13.65 -0.47 -26.35
CA GLY A 545 -14.29 -0.50 -25.04
C GLY A 545 -13.51 0.33 -24.01
N GLU A 546 -12.19 0.19 -23.97
CA GLU A 546 -11.32 0.96 -23.08
C GLU A 546 -11.24 2.45 -23.47
N GLU A 547 -11.15 2.77 -24.76
CA GLU A 547 -11.22 4.17 -25.20
C GLU A 547 -12.54 4.84 -24.78
N ARG A 548 -13.68 4.15 -24.95
CA ARG A 548 -15.00 4.66 -24.50
C ARG A 548 -15.06 4.87 -22.99
N LYS A 549 -14.51 3.96 -22.19
CA LYS A 549 -14.39 4.15 -20.74
C LYS A 549 -13.54 5.37 -20.40
N GLY A 550 -12.46 5.60 -21.15
CA GLY A 550 -11.63 6.80 -21.04
C GLY A 550 -12.42 8.08 -21.32
N LEU A 551 -13.16 8.13 -22.43
CA LEU A 551 -14.01 9.27 -22.79
C LEU A 551 -15.10 9.53 -21.73
N GLN A 552 -15.76 8.47 -21.23
CA GLN A 552 -16.72 8.57 -20.12
C GLN A 552 -16.09 9.14 -18.84
N ALA A 553 -14.80 8.85 -18.60
CA ALA A 553 -14.05 9.42 -17.49
C ALA A 553 -13.59 10.87 -17.72
N GLY A 554 -13.87 11.46 -18.89
CA GLY A 554 -13.43 12.80 -19.28
C GLY A 554 -11.98 12.87 -19.73
N LYS A 555 -11.45 11.79 -20.32
CA LYS A 555 -10.12 11.75 -20.97
C LYS A 555 -10.28 11.98 -22.47
N ILE A 556 -10.19 13.23 -22.92
CA ILE A 556 -10.42 13.59 -24.33
C ILE A 556 -9.07 13.74 -25.04
N PRO A 557 -8.80 13.00 -26.14
CA PRO A 557 -7.52 13.09 -26.83
C PRO A 557 -7.33 14.46 -27.49
N ILE A 558 -6.09 14.95 -27.51
CA ILE A 558 -5.72 16.22 -28.13
C ILE A 558 -4.36 16.10 -28.83
N SER A 559 -4.22 16.73 -30.00
CA SER A 559 -2.97 16.82 -30.76
C SER A 559 -2.06 17.94 -30.24
N ASP A 560 -0.83 17.98 -30.75
CA ASP A 560 0.18 19.02 -30.46
C ASP A 560 0.38 19.29 -28.96
N SER A 561 0.20 18.23 -28.17
CA SER A 561 0.31 18.25 -26.72
C SER A 561 1.10 17.03 -26.27
N TYR A 562 1.89 17.19 -25.21
CA TYR A 562 2.87 16.23 -24.74
C TYR A 562 2.84 16.15 -23.22
N TYR A 563 3.16 14.99 -22.66
CA TYR A 563 3.52 14.84 -21.27
C TYR A 563 5.04 14.66 -21.21
N LEU A 564 5.74 15.64 -20.65
CA LEU A 564 7.21 15.70 -20.63
C LEU A 564 7.73 15.73 -19.20
N MET A 565 8.82 15.01 -18.94
CA MET A 565 9.50 15.06 -17.64
C MET A 565 10.12 16.45 -17.47
N GLY A 566 9.87 17.08 -16.32
CA GLY A 566 10.40 18.40 -16.01
C GLY A 566 11.73 18.35 -15.29
N THR A 567 12.62 19.30 -15.60
CA THR A 567 13.86 19.53 -14.86
C THR A 567 14.30 20.99 -15.01
N THR A 568 15.39 21.38 -14.37
CA THR A 568 15.91 22.77 -14.42
C THR A 568 16.95 22.91 -15.54
N ASP A 569 16.98 24.07 -16.20
CA ASP A 569 18.00 24.45 -17.17
C ASP A 569 19.38 24.63 -16.50
N PRO A 570 20.38 23.79 -16.86
CA PRO A 570 21.72 23.88 -16.30
C PRO A 570 22.58 25.00 -16.92
N THR A 571 22.12 25.64 -18.01
CA THR A 571 22.90 26.67 -18.73
C THR A 571 22.71 28.08 -18.16
N GLU A 572 21.63 28.27 -17.39
CA GLU A 572 21.19 29.58 -16.89
C GLU A 572 20.87 30.60 -18.00
N GLU A 573 20.62 30.13 -19.23
CA GLU A 573 20.30 31.00 -20.38
C GLU A 573 18.81 31.40 -20.41
N LEU A 574 17.92 30.61 -19.80
CA LEU A 574 16.48 30.89 -19.79
C LEU A 574 16.09 32.03 -18.83
N ARG A 575 15.22 32.93 -19.31
CA ARG A 575 14.55 33.94 -18.47
C ARG A 575 13.35 33.35 -17.73
N ALA A 576 12.85 34.08 -16.72
CA ALA A 576 11.80 33.60 -15.82
C ALA A 576 10.50 33.11 -16.50
N ASN A 577 10.13 33.62 -17.68
CA ASN A 577 8.95 33.22 -18.44
C ASN A 577 9.26 32.30 -19.65
N GLN A 578 10.50 31.82 -19.75
CA GLN A 578 10.96 30.97 -20.85
C GLN A 578 11.17 29.54 -20.37
N VAL A 579 10.93 28.58 -21.27
CA VAL A 579 11.25 27.17 -21.08
C VAL A 579 12.01 26.67 -22.32
N CYS A 580 12.84 25.66 -22.16
CA CYS A 580 13.36 24.89 -23.30
C CYS A 580 12.62 23.56 -23.37
N ILE A 581 12.13 23.17 -24.53
CA ILE A 581 11.41 21.90 -24.73
C ILE A 581 12.10 21.12 -25.84
N ILE A 582 12.48 19.88 -25.55
CA ILE A 582 13.09 18.95 -26.51
C ILE A 582 12.09 17.85 -26.87
N LEU A 583 11.78 17.70 -28.15
CA LEU A 583 10.93 16.62 -28.69
C LEU A 583 11.74 15.66 -29.57
N ASP A 584 11.07 14.89 -30.43
CA ASP A 584 11.64 13.89 -31.33
C ASP A 584 12.64 14.48 -32.34
N LYS A 585 12.31 15.66 -32.88
CA LYS A 585 13.08 16.41 -33.89
C LYS A 585 13.96 17.52 -33.29
N GLY A 586 14.17 17.51 -31.97
CA GLY A 586 14.97 18.49 -31.26
C GLY A 586 14.14 19.57 -30.55
N GLN A 587 14.78 20.71 -30.31
CA GLN A 587 14.18 21.81 -29.56
C GLN A 587 13.04 22.50 -30.34
N VAL A 588 12.03 22.96 -29.62
CA VAL A 588 10.89 23.71 -30.20
C VAL A 588 10.86 25.14 -29.70
N SER A 589 10.21 26.02 -30.46
CA SER A 589 10.07 27.44 -30.12
C SER A 589 8.64 27.94 -30.34
N GLY A 590 8.31 29.04 -29.68
CA GLY A 590 6.97 29.65 -29.73
C GLY A 590 6.22 29.58 -28.40
N ASP A 591 5.02 30.10 -28.37
CA ASP A 591 4.18 30.10 -27.18
C ASP A 591 3.67 28.70 -26.85
N VAL A 592 3.66 28.36 -25.55
CA VAL A 592 3.23 27.06 -25.05
C VAL A 592 2.40 27.22 -23.79
N LEU A 593 1.39 26.37 -23.63
CA LEU A 593 0.73 26.17 -22.35
C LEU A 593 1.41 25.05 -21.58
N VAL A 594 1.68 25.26 -20.29
CA VAL A 594 2.26 24.26 -19.39
C VAL A 594 1.38 24.10 -18.16
N TYR A 595 1.17 22.85 -17.74
CA TYR A 595 0.33 22.49 -16.59
C TYR A 595 0.84 21.22 -15.93
N LYS A 596 0.84 21.17 -14.59
CA LYS A 596 1.07 19.94 -13.85
C LYS A 596 -0.24 19.33 -13.36
N HIS A 597 -0.42 18.03 -13.56
CA HIS A 597 -1.60 17.30 -13.08
C HIS A 597 -1.39 16.72 -11.67
N PRO A 598 -2.39 16.78 -10.76
CA PRO A 598 -3.65 17.51 -10.84
C PRO A 598 -3.55 18.93 -10.25
N GLY A 599 -3.35 19.94 -11.08
CA GLY A 599 -3.67 21.32 -10.74
C GLY A 599 -5.18 21.56 -10.75
N LEU A 600 -5.63 22.38 -9.83
CA LEU A 600 -7.04 22.70 -9.54
C LEU A 600 -7.31 24.20 -9.51
N HIS A 601 -6.27 25.03 -9.44
CA HIS A 601 -6.38 26.48 -9.43
C HIS A 601 -6.30 27.02 -10.88
N PRO A 602 -7.06 28.06 -11.26
CA PRO A 602 -6.97 28.70 -12.59
C PRO A 602 -5.56 29.15 -12.97
N GLY A 603 -4.76 29.53 -11.97
CA GLY A 603 -3.36 29.90 -12.12
C GLY A 603 -2.39 28.72 -12.30
N ASP A 604 -2.82 27.46 -12.25
CA ASP A 604 -1.93 26.30 -12.44
C ASP A 604 -1.59 26.04 -13.92
N ILE A 605 -2.21 26.77 -14.86
CA ILE A 605 -1.89 26.71 -16.29
C ILE A 605 -1.15 27.98 -16.67
N HIS A 606 0.07 27.81 -17.16
CA HIS A 606 0.96 28.91 -17.51
C HIS A 606 1.08 29.04 -19.02
N LEU A 607 1.03 30.28 -19.51
CA LEU A 607 1.45 30.63 -20.87
C LEU A 607 2.93 31.04 -20.82
N LEU A 608 3.79 30.25 -21.46
CA LEU A 608 5.25 30.41 -21.43
C LEU A 608 5.83 30.46 -22.85
N GLN A 609 7.07 30.92 -22.97
CA GLN A 609 7.78 30.98 -24.24
C GLN A 609 8.78 29.83 -24.36
N ALA A 610 8.51 28.87 -25.25
CA ALA A 610 9.51 27.89 -25.66
C ALA A 610 10.64 28.58 -26.43
N THR A 611 11.88 28.43 -25.96
CA THR A 611 13.07 29.14 -26.48
C THR A 611 14.17 28.13 -26.77
N PHE A 612 14.85 28.31 -27.90
CA PHE A 612 16.02 27.52 -28.26
C PHE A 612 17.23 27.93 -27.41
N VAL A 613 17.89 26.96 -26.79
CA VAL A 613 19.07 27.12 -25.93
C VAL A 613 20.23 26.33 -26.53
N LYS A 614 21.22 27.05 -27.09
CA LYS A 614 22.36 26.41 -27.77
C LYS A 614 23.29 25.70 -26.79
N GLY A 615 23.46 26.24 -25.58
CA GLY A 615 24.33 25.64 -24.56
C GLY A 615 23.86 24.28 -24.06
N LEU A 616 22.57 23.96 -24.21
CA LEU A 616 21.95 22.78 -23.58
C LEU A 616 22.46 21.45 -24.15
N GLU A 617 22.80 21.41 -25.44
CA GLU A 617 23.38 20.24 -26.11
C GLU A 617 24.64 19.75 -25.41
N LYS A 618 25.42 20.65 -24.81
CA LYS A 618 26.64 20.31 -24.05
C LYS A 618 26.36 19.53 -22.77
N PHE A 619 25.14 19.62 -22.24
CA PHE A 619 24.71 18.92 -21.04
C PHE A 619 23.98 17.64 -21.40
N VAL A 620 23.01 17.70 -22.30
CA VAL A 620 22.08 16.57 -22.52
C VAL A 620 22.33 15.79 -23.82
N GLY A 621 23.26 16.26 -24.66
CA GLY A 621 23.53 15.69 -25.99
C GLY A 621 22.26 15.49 -26.81
N ASP A 622 22.07 14.28 -27.32
CA ASP A 622 20.93 13.89 -28.16
C ASP A 622 19.69 13.43 -27.36
N SER A 623 19.64 13.70 -26.05
CA SER A 623 18.48 13.38 -25.19
C SER A 623 17.20 14.02 -25.71
N LYS A 624 16.06 13.33 -25.53
CA LYS A 624 14.76 13.75 -26.06
C LYS A 624 13.67 13.74 -24.97
N TYR A 625 12.57 14.44 -25.27
CA TYR A 625 11.30 14.40 -24.52
C TYR A 625 11.34 14.97 -23.10
N ALA A 626 11.97 16.13 -22.92
CA ALA A 626 12.04 16.82 -21.64
C ALA A 626 11.64 18.30 -21.78
N ILE A 627 11.23 18.90 -20.66
CA ILE A 627 11.04 20.35 -20.51
C ILE A 627 11.98 20.86 -19.42
N PHE A 628 12.72 21.92 -19.75
CA PHE A 628 13.69 22.59 -18.89
C PHE A 628 13.15 23.94 -18.46
N PHE A 629 13.10 24.14 -17.15
CA PHE A 629 12.61 25.34 -16.49
C PHE A 629 13.76 26.27 -16.09
N PRO A 630 13.55 27.59 -16.08
CA PRO A 630 14.55 28.56 -15.70
C PRO A 630 14.87 28.44 -14.21
N ALA A 631 16.15 28.58 -13.84
CA ALA A 631 16.58 28.64 -12.44
C ALA A 631 16.52 30.07 -11.86
N VAL A 632 15.67 30.92 -12.42
CA VAL A 632 15.60 32.36 -12.10
C VAL A 632 14.16 32.82 -11.94
N GLY A 633 13.97 33.85 -11.12
CA GLY A 633 12.64 34.40 -10.80
C GLY A 633 12.44 34.54 -9.29
N ALA A 634 11.32 35.17 -8.93
CA ALA A 634 10.91 35.35 -7.53
C ALA A 634 10.34 34.05 -6.93
N ARG A 635 9.87 33.13 -7.77
CA ARG A 635 9.34 31.82 -7.39
C ARG A 635 9.62 30.84 -8.54
N SER A 636 9.77 29.55 -8.21
CA SER A 636 9.96 28.49 -9.20
C SER A 636 8.69 28.28 -10.02
N LEU A 637 8.81 28.19 -11.35
CA LEU A 637 7.67 27.88 -12.23
C LEU A 637 7.02 26.53 -11.90
N ALA A 638 7.81 25.55 -11.45
CA ALA A 638 7.28 24.26 -10.99
C ALA A 638 6.36 24.44 -9.77
N ASP A 639 6.82 25.17 -8.75
CA ASP A 639 6.03 25.40 -7.54
C ASP A 639 4.78 26.25 -7.81
N GLU A 640 4.81 27.16 -8.78
CA GLU A 640 3.64 27.91 -9.23
C GLU A 640 2.54 27.02 -9.83
N MET A 641 2.90 25.86 -10.40
CA MET A 641 1.97 24.91 -11.01
C MET A 641 1.66 23.76 -10.05
N ALA A 642 0.61 23.91 -9.23
CA ALA A 642 0.16 22.87 -8.31
C ALA A 642 1.23 22.37 -7.32
N ASN A 643 2.09 23.28 -6.84
CA ASN A 643 3.18 22.99 -5.90
C ASN A 643 4.08 21.83 -6.38
N SER A 644 4.44 21.87 -7.66
CA SER A 644 5.30 20.89 -8.29
C SER A 644 6.77 21.05 -7.91
N ASP A 645 7.55 20.01 -8.15
CA ASP A 645 9.00 20.02 -8.09
C ASP A 645 9.60 19.30 -9.31
N PHE A 646 10.85 18.86 -9.22
CA PHE A 646 11.57 18.14 -10.26
C PHE A 646 12.02 16.74 -9.80
N ASP A 647 11.33 16.12 -8.82
CA ASP A 647 11.68 14.79 -8.32
C ASP A 647 11.14 13.61 -9.18
N GLY A 648 10.61 13.95 -10.36
CA GLY A 648 9.98 13.02 -11.31
C GLY A 648 8.66 13.53 -11.90
N ASP A 649 8.25 14.76 -11.57
CA ASP A 649 7.02 15.37 -12.07
C ASP A 649 6.99 15.49 -13.61
N ILE A 650 5.81 15.21 -14.15
CA ILE A 650 5.53 15.21 -15.59
C ILE A 650 4.53 16.32 -15.90
N TYR A 651 4.89 17.16 -16.87
CA TYR A 651 4.15 18.36 -17.24
C TYR A 651 3.40 18.13 -18.54
N TRP A 652 2.11 18.49 -18.55
CA TRP A 652 1.37 18.66 -19.79
C TRP A 652 1.84 19.94 -20.48
N VAL A 653 2.24 19.82 -21.73
CA VAL A 653 2.69 20.93 -22.57
C VAL A 653 1.86 20.94 -23.83
N SER A 654 1.28 22.07 -24.21
CA SER A 654 0.48 22.19 -25.44
C SER A 654 0.88 23.37 -26.29
N ARG A 655 0.98 23.11 -27.59
CA ARG A 655 1.19 24.10 -28.66
C ARG A 655 -0.05 24.25 -29.53
N HIS A 656 -1.19 23.74 -29.07
CA HIS A 656 -2.40 23.68 -29.89
C HIS A 656 -2.89 25.12 -30.20
N PRO A 657 -3.01 25.52 -31.49
CA PRO A 657 -3.29 26.91 -31.86
C PRO A 657 -4.56 27.48 -31.23
N GLU A 658 -5.66 26.71 -31.23
CA GLU A 658 -6.92 27.15 -30.60
C GLU A 658 -6.82 27.30 -29.08
N LEU A 659 -5.94 26.56 -28.40
CA LEU A 659 -5.74 26.76 -26.97
C LEU A 659 -4.95 28.05 -26.72
N LEU A 660 -3.84 28.25 -27.44
CA LEU A 660 -3.00 29.44 -27.33
C LEU A 660 -3.75 30.73 -27.68
N LYS A 661 -4.63 30.66 -28.69
CA LYS A 661 -5.43 31.81 -29.14
C LYS A 661 -6.48 32.23 -28.12
N ASN A 662 -7.14 31.29 -27.46
CA ASN A 662 -8.32 31.57 -26.65
C ASN A 662 -8.04 31.63 -25.14
N PHE A 663 -6.99 30.94 -24.66
CA PHE A 663 -6.68 30.86 -23.24
C PHE A 663 -6.09 32.16 -22.70
N LYS A 664 -6.60 32.59 -21.54
CA LYS A 664 -6.15 33.76 -20.79
C LYS A 664 -5.58 33.30 -19.44
N PRO A 665 -4.29 33.55 -19.16
CA PRO A 665 -3.68 33.10 -17.92
C PRO A 665 -4.26 33.84 -16.71
N SER A 666 -4.34 33.13 -15.58
CA SER A 666 -4.66 33.71 -14.28
C SER A 666 -3.40 33.77 -13.42
N PRO A 667 -3.33 34.68 -12.42
CA PRO A 667 -2.21 34.68 -11.48
C PRO A 667 -2.09 33.33 -10.75
N PRO A 668 -0.85 32.86 -10.50
CA PRO A 668 -0.63 31.63 -9.74
C PRO A 668 -1.17 31.79 -8.32
N TRP A 669 -1.53 30.67 -7.71
CA TRP A 669 -2.00 30.70 -6.33
C TRP A 669 -0.86 31.18 -5.41
N LEU A 670 -1.15 32.20 -4.61
CA LEU A 670 -0.28 32.66 -3.53
C LEU A 670 -0.88 32.20 -2.22
N ALA A 671 -0.07 31.55 -1.38
CA ALA A 671 -0.45 31.34 -0.01
C ALA A 671 -0.68 32.73 0.63
N LEU A 672 -1.91 33.01 1.05
CA LEU A 672 -2.13 34.06 2.04
C LEU A 672 -1.26 33.70 3.24
N GLU A 673 -0.54 34.66 3.81
CA GLU A 673 0.23 34.44 5.04
C GLU A 673 -0.72 33.79 6.07
N GLU A 674 -0.62 32.47 6.25
CA GLU A 674 -1.42 31.79 7.25
C GLU A 674 -0.92 32.27 8.61
N ASP A 675 -1.84 32.83 9.40
CA ASP A 675 -1.72 32.92 10.84
C ASP A 675 -1.03 31.66 11.35
N SER A 676 0.07 31.85 12.08
CA SER A 676 0.89 30.82 12.71
C SER A 676 0.15 29.92 13.74
N SER A 677 -1.18 29.91 13.73
CA SER A 677 -2.07 29.24 14.67
C SER A 677 -2.53 27.83 14.25
N LYS A 678 -2.20 27.33 13.05
CA LYS A 678 -2.41 25.91 12.69
C LYS A 678 -1.18 25.02 12.97
N LYS A 679 -0.54 25.18 14.13
CA LYS A 679 0.33 24.14 14.70
C LYS A 679 -0.50 23.25 15.62
N GLY A 680 -1.12 22.24 15.02
CA GLY A 680 -1.95 21.26 15.72
C GLY A 680 -1.65 19.83 15.32
N ALA A 681 -0.37 19.48 15.22
CA ALA A 681 0.07 18.10 15.32
C ALA A 681 1.26 18.09 16.27
N GLU A 682 1.12 17.42 17.41
CA GLU A 682 2.25 17.17 18.32
C GLU A 682 3.40 16.58 17.50
N ASN A 683 4.50 17.32 17.38
CA ASN A 683 5.73 16.79 16.81
C ASN A 683 6.34 15.85 17.85
N ILE A 684 5.86 14.61 17.86
CA ILE A 684 6.48 13.53 18.64
C ILE A 684 7.88 13.32 18.07
N SER A 685 8.92 13.62 18.85
CA SER A 685 10.29 13.31 18.48
C SER A 685 10.45 11.79 18.46
N LEU A 686 10.51 11.21 17.25
CA LEU A 686 10.65 9.77 17.05
C LEU A 686 12.05 9.27 17.43
N ALA A 687 13.05 10.15 17.50
CA ALA A 687 14.44 9.80 17.77
C ALA A 687 14.67 9.24 19.18
N ASN A 688 13.83 9.63 20.14
CA ASN A 688 13.97 9.23 21.55
C ASN A 688 12.96 8.13 21.97
N MET A 689 12.12 7.66 21.06
CA MET A 689 11.11 6.65 21.37
C MET A 689 11.74 5.25 21.47
N ASN A 690 11.19 4.43 22.36
CA ASN A 690 11.51 3.01 22.39
C ASN A 690 11.06 2.33 21.07
N SER A 691 11.89 1.44 20.53
CA SER A 691 11.61 0.67 19.32
C SER A 691 10.25 -0.04 19.36
N HIS A 692 9.93 -0.67 20.49
CA HIS A 692 8.68 -1.42 20.64
C HIS A 692 7.46 -0.51 20.64
N GLU A 693 7.54 0.65 21.31
CA GLU A 693 6.48 1.66 21.30
C GLU A 693 6.28 2.24 19.90
N LEU A 694 7.37 2.49 19.16
CA LEU A 694 7.32 2.98 17.79
C LEU A 694 6.62 1.97 16.86
N GLU A 695 6.96 0.69 16.97
CA GLU A 695 6.30 -0.38 16.19
C GLU A 695 4.80 -0.44 16.47
N LYS A 696 4.41 -0.37 17.75
CA LYS A 696 3.01 -0.32 18.18
C LYS A 696 2.28 0.91 17.62
N LEU A 697 2.92 2.09 17.64
CA LEU A 697 2.35 3.30 17.06
C LEU A 697 2.22 3.23 15.54
N LEU A 698 3.21 2.69 14.84
CA LEU A 698 3.18 2.50 13.39
C LEU A 698 2.05 1.54 12.99
N PHE A 699 1.89 0.43 13.71
CA PHE A 699 0.82 -0.52 13.41
C PHE A 699 -0.56 0.03 13.76
N ARG A 700 -0.71 0.75 14.88
CA ARG A 700 -1.96 1.47 15.20
C ARG A 700 -2.30 2.51 14.14
N SER A 701 -1.30 3.20 13.59
CA SER A 701 -1.47 4.13 12.47
C SER A 701 -1.95 3.41 11.20
N PHE A 702 -1.41 2.23 10.90
CA PHE A 702 -1.92 1.35 9.84
C PHE A 702 -3.40 1.01 10.03
N LEU A 703 -3.79 0.53 11.21
CA LEU A 703 -5.17 0.15 11.53
C LEU A 703 -6.13 1.33 11.33
N ASN A 704 -5.74 2.51 11.81
CA ASN A 704 -6.53 3.73 11.64
C ASN A 704 -6.70 4.09 10.15
N ASN A 705 -5.62 4.09 9.35
CA ASN A 705 -5.72 4.39 7.91
C ASN A 705 -6.50 3.33 7.12
N ARG A 706 -6.44 2.06 7.56
CA ARG A 706 -7.12 0.95 6.89
C ARG A 706 -8.61 0.91 7.19
N PHE A 707 -9.00 1.10 8.45
CA PHE A 707 -10.37 0.82 8.92
C PHE A 707 -11.16 2.06 9.33
N LYS A 708 -10.47 3.17 9.61
CA LYS A 708 -11.08 4.48 9.91
C LYS A 708 -10.57 5.54 8.93
N PRO A 709 -10.68 5.32 7.59
CA PRO A 709 -10.19 6.30 6.62
C PRO A 709 -10.98 7.61 6.80
N ARG A 710 -10.24 8.72 6.84
CA ARG A 710 -10.80 10.07 6.95
C ARG A 710 -11.63 10.47 5.74
#